data_AF-A0A2E6QVG8-F1
#
_entry.id   AF-A0A2E6QVG8-F1
#
_cell.length_a   1.000
_cell.length_b   1.000
_cell.length_c   1.000
_cell.angle_alpha   90.00
_cell.angle_beta   90.00
_cell.angle_gamma   90.00
#
_symmetry.space_group_name_H-M   'P 1'
#
loop_
_entity.id
_entity.type
_entity.pdbx_description
1 polymer ?
#
loop_
_entity_poly.entity_id
_entity_poly.type
_entity_poly.pdbx_seq_one_letter_code
_entity_poly.pdbx_strand_id
1 'polypeptide(L)'
;MNINFNTMKKIILSIIITLNYISFSQPNSYYQTCNGLTGDELKEELHNIIKNHTAFSYTTTKTILRDADEDPNNASNIILVYSGNSIDKFDFASNFEPDFWNREHVWPKSHGDFDAGDPFEVPLYTDAHNLKPVDHSMNTLRGEKDFENGGDVVFNGSIETLCYSTNSTFEPRDEVKGDIARIILYMDVRYEGGDNEPNLVPLDGLTTYPNPQIGVLSTLLDWHEMDPPDAFEKRRNDVIYEWQGNRNPFIDYPEFVDYIYNNQTANNIEIYNVTTPDPIIGGETFNIDASVASSSNCGPIESVLLTYGNSWYELNSSIEMNFNNGWNALIPEQPHNTMFCYSITATDCKGYTNIFFGSEVIPPLPFEGVITPISEIQGASEFSPYEGQFVNTTGIVTGAFANSFYIQDGAEPWSGIYIYSGSALPSIGDSVIVSGEITEFCWDGSPCNCAECGGAGVTEIYQPEDIYIISNNNPLPEPILVASGDALSEQYEGVLIKLEDAECTSLPGGYGVWQVNDGTGSCGIHNTPDGYEFDPQVGEIYNITGIVTSTFNEWKVDLRMPSDVETGADMLAPFILTHTCYQVNDSYYVYLYFNEAVDPTLLNMDNFLITNASIESITPDIFDPTKITLTLTDLVDATMGVIIFEIEDLNGNTGTNLTYSIDCNDEFSLNALHENQNKFKLFPNPNNGAFTIEAYENLNYVSIYNLKGMKVFTTTLLKGIHSITFNEPGFYYLTINEYEYIPMIIQ
;
A
#
# COMPACT_ATOMS: atom_id res chain seq x y z
N MET A 1 -50.44 15.15 -49.81
CA MET A 1 -51.06 14.34 -48.74
C MET A 1 -49.89 13.83 -47.91
N ASN A 2 -49.36 14.68 -47.04
CA ASN A 2 -48.20 14.38 -46.20
C ASN A 2 -48.71 14.33 -44.76
N ILE A 3 -48.58 13.16 -44.16
CA ILE A 3 -48.98 12.89 -42.77
C ILE A 3 -47.83 13.35 -41.89
N ASN A 4 -48.15 14.29 -41.00
CA ASN A 4 -47.26 14.88 -40.02
C ASN A 4 -47.27 14.00 -38.77
N PHE A 5 -46.16 13.30 -38.49
CA PHE A 5 -45.96 12.54 -37.25
C PHE A 5 -45.50 13.52 -36.17
N ASN A 6 -46.45 14.09 -35.43
CA ASN A 6 -46.15 14.90 -34.26
C ASN A 6 -47.09 14.48 -33.13
N THR A 7 -46.71 13.44 -32.39
CA THR A 7 -47.13 13.16 -31.00
C THR A 7 -46.48 11.85 -30.53
N MET A 8 -45.30 11.94 -29.93
CA MET A 8 -44.85 10.93 -28.98
C MET A 8 -44.51 11.62 -27.65
N LYS A 9 -45.13 11.09 -26.61
CA LYS A 9 -45.18 11.58 -25.24
C LYS A 9 -43.79 11.57 -24.60
N LYS A 10 -43.37 12.68 -24.01
CA LYS A 10 -42.41 12.69 -22.91
C LYS A 10 -43.06 11.97 -21.72
N ILE A 11 -42.64 10.73 -21.46
CA ILE A 11 -42.91 10.05 -20.19
C ILE A 11 -41.64 10.29 -19.37
N ILE A 12 -41.71 11.22 -18.42
CA ILE A 12 -40.69 11.36 -17.38
C ILE A 12 -40.84 10.10 -16.51
N LEU A 13 -39.89 9.18 -16.62
CA LEU A 13 -39.84 7.99 -15.79
C LEU A 13 -39.19 8.40 -14.47
N SER A 14 -40.00 8.70 -13.45
CA SER A 14 -39.50 8.84 -12.08
C SER A 14 -39.05 7.45 -11.61
N ILE A 15 -37.74 7.21 -11.63
CA ILE A 15 -37.14 6.03 -11.00
C ILE A 15 -36.98 6.37 -9.52
N ILE A 16 -37.77 5.74 -8.66
CA ILE A 16 -37.53 5.73 -7.21
C ILE A 16 -36.62 4.53 -6.96
N ILE A 17 -35.32 4.78 -6.74
CA ILE A 17 -34.36 3.74 -6.38
C ILE A 17 -34.39 3.59 -4.85
N THR A 18 -34.76 2.41 -4.36
CA THR A 18 -34.46 2.01 -2.98
C THR A 18 -33.08 1.35 -3.00
N LEU A 19 -32.02 2.10 -2.65
CA LEU A 19 -30.70 1.52 -2.45
C LEU A 19 -30.70 0.70 -1.14
N ASN A 20 -30.05 -0.47 -1.17
CA ASN A 20 -29.67 -1.16 0.06
C ASN A 20 -28.41 -0.46 0.59
N TYR A 21 -28.48 0.10 1.78
CA TYR A 21 -27.31 0.65 2.45
C TYR A 21 -26.42 -0.51 2.90
N ILE A 22 -25.16 -0.53 2.47
CA ILE A 22 -24.12 -1.34 3.10
C ILE A 22 -23.32 -0.37 3.96
N SER A 23 -23.48 -0.44 5.27
CA SER A 23 -22.66 0.29 6.23
C SER A 23 -21.42 -0.55 6.52
N PHE A 24 -20.22 0.03 6.39
CA PHE A 24 -18.96 -0.60 6.79
C PHE A 24 -18.65 -0.27 8.24
N SER A 25 -19.46 -0.77 9.17
CA SER A 25 -19.17 -0.76 10.62
C SER A 25 -18.59 -2.10 11.06
N GLN A 26 -17.84 -2.10 12.17
CA GLN A 26 -17.35 -3.36 12.73
C GLN A 26 -18.55 -4.21 13.16
N PRO A 27 -18.63 -5.49 12.73
CA PRO A 27 -19.69 -6.36 13.20
C PRO A 27 -19.52 -6.61 14.70
N ASN A 28 -20.61 -6.55 15.46
CA ASN A 28 -20.58 -6.79 16.92
C ASN A 28 -20.03 -8.18 17.32
N SER A 29 -19.93 -9.12 16.39
CA SER A 29 -19.34 -10.45 16.58
C SER A 29 -17.84 -10.53 16.26
N TYR A 30 -17.17 -9.43 15.90
CA TYR A 30 -15.79 -9.43 15.36
C TYR A 30 -14.77 -10.16 16.25
N TYR A 31 -14.86 -10.00 17.57
CA TYR A 31 -13.99 -10.67 18.56
C TYR A 31 -14.67 -11.82 19.32
N GLN A 32 -15.81 -12.32 18.84
CA GLN A 32 -16.60 -13.30 19.59
C GLN A 32 -15.84 -14.62 19.86
N THR A 33 -14.90 -15.00 18.99
CA THR A 33 -14.07 -16.20 19.13
C THR A 33 -12.98 -16.06 20.19
N CYS A 34 -12.64 -14.85 20.61
CA CYS A 34 -11.67 -14.57 21.66
C CYS A 34 -12.21 -14.83 23.08
N ASN A 35 -13.53 -15.04 23.22
CA ASN A 35 -14.18 -15.17 24.52
C ASN A 35 -13.58 -16.31 25.36
N GLY A 36 -13.07 -15.94 26.55
CA GLY A 36 -12.50 -16.87 27.51
C GLY A 36 -11.09 -17.37 27.20
N LEU A 37 -10.47 -16.91 26.11
CA LEU A 37 -9.08 -17.24 25.77
C LEU A 37 -8.10 -16.35 26.55
N THR A 38 -6.89 -16.85 26.79
CA THR A 38 -5.77 -16.11 27.43
C THR A 38 -4.42 -16.61 26.89
N GLY A 39 -3.35 -15.84 27.10
CA GLY A 39 -1.99 -16.24 26.69
C GLY A 39 -1.87 -16.51 25.19
N ASP A 40 -1.08 -17.52 24.82
CA ASP A 40 -0.80 -17.87 23.43
C ASP A 40 -2.07 -18.18 22.62
N GLU A 41 -3.10 -18.80 23.23
CA GLU A 41 -4.37 -19.11 22.54
C GLU A 41 -5.12 -17.84 22.14
N LEU A 42 -5.12 -16.81 22.99
CA LEU A 42 -5.73 -15.52 22.67
C LEU A 42 -4.90 -14.77 21.62
N LYS A 43 -3.57 -14.80 21.74
CA LYS A 43 -2.67 -14.14 20.78
C LYS A 43 -2.85 -14.71 19.38
N GLU A 44 -2.86 -16.04 19.24
CA GLU A 44 -3.07 -16.74 17.97
C GLU A 44 -4.46 -16.44 17.35
N GLU A 45 -5.52 -16.42 18.17
CA GLU A 45 -6.86 -16.09 17.67
C GLU A 45 -6.95 -14.64 17.19
N LEU A 46 -6.37 -13.69 17.94
CA LEU A 46 -6.31 -12.29 17.53
C LEU A 46 -5.51 -12.13 16.24
N HIS A 47 -4.34 -12.77 16.13
CA HIS A 47 -3.54 -12.81 14.90
C HIS A 47 -4.41 -13.29 13.72
N ASN A 48 -5.14 -14.39 13.88
CA ASN A 48 -6.02 -14.91 12.83
C ASN A 48 -7.14 -13.94 12.41
N ILE A 49 -7.68 -13.15 13.34
CA ILE A 49 -8.69 -12.13 13.06
C ILE A 49 -8.10 -10.94 12.28
N ILE A 50 -6.90 -10.49 12.64
CA ILE A 50 -6.36 -9.21 12.14
C ILE A 50 -5.28 -9.34 11.06
N LYS A 51 -4.75 -10.54 10.81
CA LYS A 51 -3.63 -10.81 9.87
C LYS A 51 -3.88 -10.40 8.43
N ASN A 52 -5.14 -10.27 8.01
CA ASN A 52 -5.48 -9.80 6.68
C ASN A 52 -6.08 -8.41 6.77
N HIS A 53 -5.62 -7.53 5.88
CA HIS A 53 -6.16 -6.19 5.71
C HIS A 53 -5.99 -5.74 4.27
N THR A 54 -6.82 -4.80 3.83
CA THR A 54 -6.67 -4.14 2.54
C THR A 54 -5.41 -3.28 2.58
N ALA A 55 -4.39 -3.67 1.80
CA ALA A 55 -3.21 -2.84 1.63
C ALA A 55 -3.52 -1.69 0.67
N PHE A 56 -3.14 -0.47 1.04
CA PHE A 56 -3.22 0.70 0.16
C PHE A 56 -1.83 1.17 -0.22
N SER A 57 -1.75 1.96 -1.30
CA SER A 57 -0.49 2.58 -1.68
C SER A 57 0.06 3.48 -0.59
N TYR A 58 1.38 3.63 -0.54
CA TYR A 58 1.97 4.56 0.40
C TYR A 58 1.46 6.00 0.18
N THR A 59 1.11 6.40 -1.04
CA THR A 59 0.48 7.71 -1.30
C THR A 59 -0.91 7.82 -0.67
N THR A 60 -1.74 6.79 -0.83
CA THR A 60 -3.10 6.72 -0.25
C THR A 60 -3.09 6.83 1.27
N THR A 61 -2.04 6.31 1.94
CA THR A 61 -1.92 6.45 3.41
C THR A 61 -1.97 7.92 3.89
N LYS A 62 -1.62 8.90 3.05
CA LYS A 62 -1.78 10.32 3.41
C LYS A 62 -3.24 10.67 3.67
N THR A 63 -4.15 10.20 2.81
CA THR A 63 -5.59 10.42 2.96
C THR A 63 -6.12 9.70 4.20
N ILE A 64 -5.72 8.44 4.41
CA ILE A 64 -6.12 7.68 5.61
C ILE A 64 -5.76 8.45 6.89
N LEU A 65 -4.53 8.98 6.98
CA LEU A 65 -4.10 9.75 8.16
C LEU A 65 -4.79 11.11 8.29
N ARG A 66 -5.13 11.76 7.17
CA ARG A 66 -5.91 13.02 7.15
C ARG A 66 -7.30 12.86 7.76
N ASP A 67 -7.88 11.67 7.64
CA ASP A 67 -9.19 11.33 8.19
C ASP A 67 -9.06 10.79 9.61
N ALA A 68 -8.14 9.84 9.82
CA ALA A 68 -7.99 9.09 11.06
C ALA A 68 -7.45 9.96 12.21
N ASP A 69 -6.52 10.89 11.93
CA ASP A 69 -5.87 11.76 12.92
C ASP A 69 -6.35 13.23 12.82
N GLU A 70 -7.54 13.46 12.23
CA GLU A 70 -8.21 14.77 12.15
C GLU A 70 -8.42 15.40 13.54
N ASP A 71 -8.17 16.71 13.66
CA ASP A 71 -8.41 17.45 14.91
C ASP A 71 -9.92 17.57 15.19
N PRO A 72 -10.42 17.02 16.32
CA PRO A 72 -11.84 17.06 16.65
C PRO A 72 -12.39 18.49 16.86
N ASN A 73 -11.52 19.48 17.07
CA ASN A 73 -11.91 20.89 17.21
C ASN A 73 -11.77 21.69 15.92
N ASN A 74 -11.11 21.13 14.89
CA ASN A 74 -10.90 21.77 13.60
C ASN A 74 -10.70 20.73 12.49
N ALA A 75 -11.77 20.38 11.78
CA ALA A 75 -11.75 19.38 10.71
C ALA A 75 -10.85 19.73 9.50
N SER A 76 -10.32 20.95 9.38
CA SER A 76 -9.30 21.28 8.37
C SER A 76 -7.89 20.85 8.78
N ASN A 77 -7.69 20.44 10.03
CA ASN A 77 -6.39 20.13 10.60
C ASN A 77 -6.25 18.66 11.00
N ILE A 78 -5.02 18.24 11.23
CA ILE A 78 -4.64 16.97 11.87
C ILE A 78 -3.78 17.22 13.11
N ILE A 79 -3.81 16.29 14.06
CA ILE A 79 -2.99 16.33 15.29
C ILE A 79 -1.71 15.51 15.08
N LEU A 80 -0.55 16.16 15.26
CA LEU A 80 0.75 15.49 15.14
C LEU A 80 1.09 14.71 16.41
N VAL A 81 1.49 13.44 16.26
CA VAL A 81 1.62 12.49 17.37
C VAL A 81 2.52 12.98 18.51
N TYR A 82 3.76 13.38 18.21
CA TYR A 82 4.73 13.75 19.25
C TYR A 82 4.64 15.20 19.72
N SER A 83 4.39 16.14 18.83
CA SER A 83 4.30 17.56 19.20
C SER A 83 2.94 17.95 19.77
N GLY A 84 1.88 17.21 19.44
CA GLY A 84 0.49 17.56 19.79
C GLY A 84 -0.04 18.77 19.02
N ASN A 85 0.70 19.28 18.03
CA ASN A 85 0.28 20.44 17.25
C ASN A 85 -0.87 20.06 16.31
N SER A 86 -1.84 20.97 16.19
CA SER A 86 -2.87 20.94 15.16
C SER A 86 -2.42 21.79 13.98
N ILE A 87 -2.21 21.17 12.82
CA ILE A 87 -1.74 21.85 11.60
C ILE A 87 -2.63 21.49 10.41
N ASP A 88 -2.56 22.28 9.33
CA ASP A 88 -3.35 22.02 8.12
C ASP A 88 -3.05 20.61 7.59
N LYS A 89 -4.11 19.85 7.32
CA LYS A 89 -3.99 18.45 6.90
C LYS A 89 -3.34 18.28 5.51
N PHE A 90 -3.22 19.35 4.73
CA PHE A 90 -2.56 19.39 3.42
C PHE A 90 -1.11 19.90 3.47
N ASP A 91 -0.60 20.37 4.61
CA ASP A 91 0.81 20.77 4.80
C ASP A 91 1.74 19.54 4.93
N PHE A 92 1.76 18.69 3.90
CA PHE A 92 2.57 17.47 3.85
C PHE A 92 3.99 17.74 3.29
N ALA A 93 5.02 17.35 4.02
CA ALA A 93 6.42 17.57 3.66
C ALA A 93 6.83 16.66 2.48
N SER A 94 6.99 17.24 1.29
CA SER A 94 7.41 16.54 0.07
C SER A 94 8.90 16.75 -0.25
N ASN A 95 9.50 17.85 0.19
CA ASN A 95 10.90 18.20 0.02
C ASN A 95 11.51 18.77 1.31
N PHE A 96 11.28 18.11 2.45
CA PHE A 96 11.81 18.51 3.75
C PHE A 96 11.37 19.92 4.20
N GLU A 97 10.15 20.32 3.82
CA GLU A 97 9.58 21.60 4.23
C GLU A 97 9.53 21.67 5.77
N PRO A 98 10.03 22.76 6.39
CA PRO A 98 9.92 22.94 7.83
C PRO A 98 8.44 23.16 8.21
N ASP A 99 8.07 22.72 9.42
CA ASP A 99 6.73 22.85 10.00
C ASP A 99 5.61 22.09 9.26
N PHE A 100 5.96 21.22 8.31
CA PHE A 100 5.05 20.34 7.58
C PHE A 100 5.09 18.92 8.16
N TRP A 101 4.00 18.16 8.01
CA TRP A 101 3.92 16.81 8.53
C TRP A 101 4.47 15.76 7.57
N ASN A 102 4.99 14.67 8.11
CA ASN A 102 5.37 13.44 7.42
C ASN A 102 4.72 12.24 8.14
N ARG A 103 4.87 11.04 7.58
CA ARG A 103 4.42 9.77 8.15
C ARG A 103 5.50 9.21 9.07
N GLU A 104 5.14 9.03 10.33
CA GLU A 104 5.89 8.25 11.31
C GLU A 104 5.50 6.79 11.18
N HIS A 105 6.51 5.91 11.17
CA HIS A 105 6.31 4.47 11.34
C HIS A 105 6.58 4.15 12.82
N VAL A 106 5.52 4.03 13.63
CA VAL A 106 5.65 3.87 15.09
C VAL A 106 6.47 2.64 15.43
N TRP A 107 6.30 1.53 14.73
CA TRP A 107 7.33 0.51 14.60
C TRP A 107 8.28 0.92 13.44
N PRO A 108 9.55 1.29 13.71
CA PRO A 108 10.44 1.81 12.67
C PRO A 108 10.69 0.79 11.56
N LYS A 109 10.75 1.26 10.31
CA LYS A 109 11.06 0.44 9.13
C LYS A 109 12.34 -0.38 9.26
N SER A 110 13.34 0.23 9.89
CA SER A 110 14.66 -0.33 10.10
C SER A 110 14.67 -1.49 11.11
N HIS A 111 13.63 -1.62 11.94
CA HIS A 111 13.44 -2.72 12.88
C HIS A 111 12.58 -3.83 12.25
N GLY A 112 13.03 -4.39 11.14
CA GLY A 112 12.31 -5.49 10.46
C GLY A 112 12.42 -5.50 8.94
N ASP A 113 13.28 -4.66 8.37
CA ASP A 113 13.58 -4.59 6.94
C ASP A 113 12.32 -4.42 6.09
N PHE A 114 11.57 -3.35 6.39
CA PHE A 114 10.30 -3.06 5.72
C PHE A 114 10.48 -2.71 4.24
N ASP A 115 11.73 -2.62 3.76
CA ASP A 115 12.15 -2.23 2.41
C ASP A 115 12.46 -3.45 1.50
N ALA A 116 12.04 -4.67 1.89
CA ALA A 116 12.22 -5.89 1.11
C ALA A 116 11.26 -5.99 -0.10
N GLY A 117 11.48 -5.19 -1.13
CA GLY A 117 10.70 -5.19 -2.38
C GLY A 117 9.89 -3.91 -2.57
N ASP A 118 9.18 -3.83 -3.71
CA ASP A 118 8.46 -2.64 -4.14
C ASP A 118 7.63 -2.05 -2.98
N PRO A 119 7.88 -0.81 -2.52
CA PRO A 119 7.13 -0.17 -1.45
C PRO A 119 5.62 -0.03 -1.74
N PHE A 120 5.17 -0.34 -2.95
CA PHE A 120 3.76 -0.42 -3.32
C PHE A 120 3.06 -1.75 -2.93
N GLU A 121 3.78 -2.78 -2.48
CA GLU A 121 3.21 -4.13 -2.26
C GLU A 121 3.40 -4.74 -0.85
N VAL A 122 4.00 -4.05 0.12
CA VAL A 122 4.23 -4.65 1.46
C VAL A 122 3.16 -4.18 2.48
N PRO A 123 2.21 -5.04 2.91
CA PRO A 123 1.12 -4.65 3.82
C PRO A 123 1.58 -4.04 5.14
N LEU A 124 2.80 -4.39 5.59
CA LEU A 124 3.43 -3.88 6.81
C LEU A 124 3.96 -2.44 6.69
N TYR A 125 4.31 -2.02 5.47
CA TYR A 125 4.82 -0.68 5.23
C TYR A 125 3.68 0.34 5.21
N THR A 126 2.50 -0.08 4.76
CA THR A 126 1.34 0.78 4.54
C THR A 126 0.22 0.57 5.56
N ASP A 127 0.43 -0.27 6.59
CA ASP A 127 -0.52 -0.45 7.68
C ASP A 127 -0.72 0.85 8.45
N ALA A 128 -1.88 1.48 8.29
CA ALA A 128 -2.21 2.75 8.92
C ALA A 128 -2.36 2.63 10.44
N HIS A 129 -2.56 1.44 11.02
CA HIS A 129 -2.45 1.28 12.48
C HIS A 129 -1.05 1.62 12.98
N ASN A 130 -0.01 1.38 12.17
CA ASN A 130 1.39 1.71 12.48
C ASN A 130 1.82 3.12 12.07
N LEU A 131 1.03 3.80 11.23
CA LEU A 131 1.38 5.11 10.69
C LEU A 131 0.75 6.24 11.50
N LYS A 132 1.53 7.28 11.81
CA LYS A 132 1.02 8.50 12.48
C LYS A 132 1.50 9.76 11.77
N PRO A 133 0.69 10.84 11.69
CA PRO A 133 1.21 12.12 11.24
C PRO A 133 2.16 12.68 12.30
N VAL A 134 3.32 13.16 11.86
CA VAL A 134 4.37 13.69 12.74
C VAL A 134 5.01 14.90 12.07
N ASP A 135 5.48 15.85 12.87
CA ASP A 135 6.33 16.91 12.34
C ASP A 135 7.59 16.30 11.71
N HIS A 136 7.95 16.72 10.49
CA HIS A 136 9.08 16.15 9.77
C HIS A 136 10.39 16.14 10.60
N SER A 137 10.66 17.22 11.32
CA SER A 137 11.89 17.35 12.13
C SER A 137 11.88 16.43 13.35
N MET A 138 10.70 16.25 13.96
CA MET A 138 10.50 15.31 15.06
C MET A 138 10.65 13.86 14.58
N ASN A 139 10.14 13.54 13.38
CA ASN A 139 10.32 12.23 12.75
C ASN A 139 11.81 11.89 12.60
N THR A 140 12.56 12.85 12.05
CA THR A 140 14.02 12.72 11.86
C THR A 140 14.75 12.52 13.19
N LEU A 141 14.34 13.24 14.25
CA LEU A 141 14.93 13.13 15.58
C LEU A 141 14.61 11.81 16.27
N ARG A 142 13.38 11.31 16.09
CA ARG A 142 12.95 10.01 16.61
C ARG A 142 13.77 8.91 15.94
N GLY A 143 13.88 8.91 14.62
CA GLY A 143 14.67 7.94 13.86
C GLY A 143 14.25 6.50 14.14
N GLU A 144 15.22 5.64 14.45
CA GLU A 144 15.02 4.23 14.77
C GLU A 144 15.03 3.92 16.28
N LYS A 145 14.90 4.93 17.15
CA LYS A 145 15.07 4.75 18.59
C LYS A 145 13.97 3.89 19.20
N ASP A 146 14.36 3.05 20.16
CA ASP A 146 13.46 2.32 21.04
C ASP A 146 12.64 3.29 21.92
N PHE A 147 11.49 2.84 22.42
CA PHE A 147 10.67 3.63 23.33
C PHE A 147 11.04 3.33 24.79
N GLU A 148 11.39 4.38 25.54
CA GLU A 148 11.70 4.30 26.98
C GLU A 148 11.59 5.70 27.63
N ASN A 149 11.37 5.75 28.94
CA ASN A 149 11.33 6.98 29.71
C ASN A 149 12.71 7.66 29.84
N GLY A 150 12.68 8.98 29.83
CA GLY A 150 13.77 9.87 30.16
C GLY A 150 14.60 10.32 28.96
N GLY A 151 15.68 11.05 29.29
CA GLY A 151 16.56 11.69 28.33
C GLY A 151 16.53 13.20 28.47
N ASP A 152 17.06 13.87 27.44
CA ASP A 152 17.03 15.32 27.36
C ASP A 152 15.76 15.78 26.66
N VAL A 153 15.26 16.95 27.06
CA VAL A 153 14.08 17.59 26.47
C VAL A 153 14.26 17.73 24.96
N VAL A 154 13.25 17.30 24.20
CA VAL A 154 13.19 17.44 22.76
C VAL A 154 12.54 18.78 22.39
N PHE A 155 13.07 19.43 21.36
CA PHE A 155 12.54 20.68 20.83
C PHE A 155 12.01 20.46 19.42
N ASN A 156 10.81 20.95 19.13
CA ASN A 156 10.35 21.14 17.76
C ASN A 156 10.73 22.56 17.33
N GLY A 157 11.77 22.67 16.50
CA GLY A 157 12.42 23.93 16.20
C GLY A 157 13.01 24.59 17.46
N SER A 158 12.42 25.70 17.90
CA SER A 158 12.82 26.40 19.14
C SER A 158 11.82 26.21 20.30
N ILE A 159 10.79 25.40 20.10
CA ILE A 159 9.72 25.17 21.08
C ILE A 159 10.02 23.88 21.83
N GLU A 160 10.09 23.99 23.15
CA GLU A 160 10.20 22.84 24.06
C GLU A 160 8.94 21.97 23.96
N THR A 161 9.13 20.67 23.74
CA THR A 161 8.05 19.68 23.72
C THR A 161 7.99 18.97 25.08
N LEU A 162 7.00 18.10 25.26
CA LEU A 162 6.93 17.17 26.39
C LEU A 162 7.54 15.80 26.07
N CYS A 163 8.36 15.72 25.01
CA CYS A 163 9.11 14.52 24.67
C CYS A 163 10.54 14.60 25.21
N TYR A 164 11.12 13.43 25.50
CA TYR A 164 12.50 13.29 25.91
C TYR A 164 13.22 12.32 24.99
N SER A 165 14.53 12.50 24.81
CA SER A 165 15.29 11.58 23.98
C SER A 165 16.72 11.43 24.48
N THR A 166 17.23 10.21 24.32
CA THR A 166 18.65 9.90 24.42
C THR A 166 19.22 9.60 23.04
N ASN A 167 20.46 9.11 22.97
CA ASN A 167 21.03 8.63 21.72
C ASN A 167 20.34 7.37 21.17
N SER A 168 19.63 6.60 22.00
CA SER A 168 19.05 5.31 21.63
C SER A 168 17.58 5.14 22.01
N THR A 169 17.01 6.09 22.76
CA THR A 169 15.62 6.01 23.23
C THR A 169 14.85 7.30 23.00
N PHE A 170 13.53 7.16 22.90
CA PHE A 170 12.58 8.26 22.79
C PHE A 170 11.42 8.05 23.77
N GLU A 171 11.10 9.09 24.54
CA GLU A 171 9.91 9.18 25.38
C GLU A 171 8.93 10.17 24.72
N PRO A 172 7.74 9.72 24.29
CA PRO A 172 6.72 10.63 23.78
C PRO A 172 6.04 11.38 24.94
N ARG A 173 5.22 12.38 24.60
CA ARG A 173 4.38 13.10 25.57
C ARG A 173 3.39 12.15 26.25
N ASP A 174 2.97 12.50 27.46
CA ASP A 174 2.14 11.62 28.31
C ASP A 174 0.82 11.20 27.64
N GLU A 175 0.20 12.07 26.84
CA GLU A 175 -1.13 11.80 26.27
C GLU A 175 -1.12 11.00 24.96
N VAL A 176 0.01 10.36 24.60
CA VAL A 176 0.07 9.35 23.52
C VAL A 176 0.90 8.13 23.91
N LYS A 177 1.27 8.01 25.20
CA LYS A 177 2.11 6.89 25.66
C LYS A 177 1.37 5.57 25.47
N GLY A 178 0.08 5.55 25.77
CA GLY A 178 -0.80 4.40 25.59
C GLY A 178 -1.03 4.07 24.12
N ASP A 179 -1.21 5.10 23.27
CA ASP A 179 -1.34 4.93 21.83
C ASP A 179 -0.14 4.22 21.23
N ILE A 180 1.06 4.73 21.53
CA ILE A 180 2.30 4.14 21.05
C ILE A 180 2.44 2.70 21.54
N ALA A 181 2.14 2.44 22.82
CA ALA A 181 2.17 1.08 23.37
C ALA A 181 1.22 0.14 22.62
N ARG A 182 -0.05 0.51 22.45
CA ARG A 182 -1.04 -0.33 21.77
C ARG A 182 -0.75 -0.52 20.28
N ILE A 183 -0.12 0.44 19.62
CA ILE A 183 0.36 0.27 18.23
C ILE A 183 1.48 -0.77 18.17
N ILE A 184 2.48 -0.69 19.06
CA ILE A 184 3.58 -1.66 19.10
C ILE A 184 3.07 -3.07 19.43
N LEU A 185 2.17 -3.21 20.40
CA LEU A 185 1.56 -4.50 20.74
C LEU A 185 0.69 -5.04 19.62
N TYR A 186 -0.05 -4.18 18.90
CA TYR A 186 -0.76 -4.57 17.69
C TYR A 186 0.18 -5.12 16.63
N MET A 187 1.32 -4.45 16.39
CA MET A 187 2.30 -4.90 15.39
C MET A 187 2.89 -6.27 15.75
N ASP A 188 3.11 -6.56 17.04
CA ASP A 188 3.52 -7.89 17.53
C ASP A 188 2.48 -8.96 17.17
N VAL A 189 1.20 -8.74 17.50
CA VAL A 189 0.13 -9.72 17.24
C VAL A 189 -0.21 -9.82 15.75
N ARG A 190 -0.18 -8.72 15.01
CA ARG A 190 -0.47 -8.71 13.58
C ARG A 190 0.65 -9.39 12.78
N TYR A 191 1.91 -9.16 13.13
CA TYR A 191 3.08 -9.67 12.40
C TYR A 191 3.87 -10.70 13.22
N GLU A 192 3.25 -11.84 13.53
CA GLU A 192 3.92 -12.96 14.23
C GLU A 192 4.85 -13.82 13.33
N GLY A 193 4.99 -13.43 12.06
CA GLY A 193 5.71 -14.16 11.03
C GLY A 193 4.90 -15.27 10.35
N GLY A 194 5.39 -15.73 9.19
CA GLY A 194 4.63 -16.62 8.28
C GLY A 194 4.33 -15.90 6.96
N ASP A 195 3.97 -16.62 5.90
CA ASP A 195 3.61 -16.05 4.58
C ASP A 195 4.60 -14.98 4.02
N ASN A 196 5.88 -15.12 4.34
CA ASN A 196 6.97 -14.16 4.03
C ASN A 196 6.89 -12.80 4.77
N GLU A 197 6.09 -12.67 5.82
CA GLU A 197 6.08 -11.52 6.74
C GLU A 197 7.16 -11.67 7.83
N PRO A 198 7.71 -10.54 8.34
CA PRO A 198 8.62 -10.57 9.48
C PRO A 198 7.87 -10.98 10.76
N ASN A 199 8.63 -11.54 11.72
CA ASN A 199 8.14 -11.76 13.07
C ASN A 199 8.59 -10.59 13.95
N LEU A 200 7.68 -9.65 14.20
CA LEU A 200 7.91 -8.44 14.99
C LEU A 200 7.73 -8.75 16.47
N VAL A 201 8.74 -8.49 17.31
CA VAL A 201 8.68 -8.88 18.74
C VAL A 201 9.16 -7.75 19.68
N PRO A 202 8.31 -7.25 20.59
CA PRO A 202 8.76 -6.35 21.64
C PRO A 202 9.52 -7.11 22.74
N LEU A 203 10.60 -6.54 23.26
CA LEU A 203 11.51 -7.17 24.22
C LEU A 203 11.81 -6.27 25.43
N ASP A 204 12.23 -6.86 26.55
CA ASP A 204 12.79 -6.12 27.69
C ASP A 204 14.31 -5.91 27.54
N GLY A 205 14.67 -5.07 26.58
CA GLY A 205 16.04 -4.65 26.36
C GLY A 205 16.15 -3.70 25.18
N LEU A 206 17.17 -2.83 25.19
CA LEU A 206 17.44 -1.97 24.05
C LEU A 206 17.93 -2.82 22.89
N THR A 207 17.25 -2.71 21.77
CA THR A 207 17.57 -3.40 20.53
C THR A 207 18.20 -2.40 19.58
N THR A 208 19.38 -2.73 19.06
CA THR A 208 19.94 -1.97 17.95
C THR A 208 19.58 -2.67 16.66
N TYR A 209 19.21 -1.87 15.65
CA TYR A 209 19.18 -2.21 14.23
C TYR A 209 20.15 -3.35 13.84
N PRO A 210 19.76 -4.30 12.94
CA PRO A 210 18.56 -4.31 12.08
C PRO A 210 17.46 -5.32 12.46
N ASN A 211 17.44 -5.84 13.69
CA ASN A 211 16.54 -6.95 14.03
C ASN A 211 15.06 -6.51 14.09
N PRO A 212 14.09 -7.40 13.80
CA PRO A 212 12.65 -7.13 13.87
C PRO A 212 12.11 -7.05 15.31
N GLN A 213 12.85 -6.38 16.19
CA GLN A 213 12.58 -6.34 17.63
C GLN A 213 12.59 -4.91 18.10
N ILE A 214 11.76 -4.57 19.08
CA ILE A 214 11.76 -3.22 19.69
C ILE A 214 11.79 -3.32 21.22
N GLY A 215 12.62 -2.52 21.87
CA GLY A 215 12.61 -2.36 23.34
C GLY A 215 11.75 -1.17 23.77
N VAL A 216 11.26 -1.04 25.02
CA VAL A 216 11.33 -1.87 26.23
C VAL A 216 9.89 -2.30 26.59
N LEU A 217 9.57 -3.60 26.47
CA LEU A 217 8.19 -4.09 26.62
C LEU A 217 7.56 -3.70 27.96
N SER A 218 8.26 -3.86 29.08
CA SER A 218 7.76 -3.47 30.40
C SER A 218 7.36 -2.00 30.49
N THR A 219 8.09 -1.10 29.84
CA THR A 219 7.74 0.32 29.75
C THR A 219 6.50 0.56 28.91
N LEU A 220 6.35 -0.16 27.79
CA LEU A 220 5.14 -0.09 26.96
C LEU A 220 3.89 -0.59 27.73
N LEU A 221 4.04 -1.65 28.53
CA LEU A 221 2.95 -2.15 29.38
C LEU A 221 2.58 -1.13 30.47
N ASP A 222 3.56 -0.48 31.11
CA ASP A 222 3.30 0.60 32.07
C ASP A 222 2.58 1.79 31.40
N TRP A 223 3.00 2.16 30.18
CA TRP A 223 2.37 3.23 29.39
C TRP A 223 0.93 2.91 29.01
N HIS A 224 0.65 1.67 28.58
CA HIS A 224 -0.70 1.20 28.29
C HIS A 224 -1.65 1.39 29.48
N GLU A 225 -1.19 1.05 30.69
CA GLU A 225 -1.99 1.18 31.92
C GLU A 225 -2.18 2.64 32.36
N MET A 226 -1.17 3.49 32.17
CA MET A 226 -1.22 4.90 32.57
C MET A 226 -2.09 5.75 31.63
N ASP A 227 -2.20 5.36 30.37
CA ASP A 227 -2.89 6.10 29.31
C ASP A 227 -3.88 5.18 28.57
N PRO A 228 -5.04 4.86 29.16
CA PRO A 228 -6.06 4.00 28.55
C PRO A 228 -6.70 4.64 27.30
N PRO A 229 -7.28 3.85 26.38
CA PRO A 229 -7.84 4.38 25.13
C PRO A 229 -8.86 5.49 25.35
N ASP A 230 -8.64 6.61 24.67
CA ASP A 230 -9.52 7.76 24.71
C ASP A 230 -10.47 7.81 23.50
N ALA A 231 -11.23 8.90 23.38
CA ALA A 231 -12.18 9.07 22.29
C ALA A 231 -11.49 9.28 20.93
N PHE A 232 -10.30 9.89 20.90
CA PHE A 232 -9.54 10.11 19.68
C PHE A 232 -9.04 8.80 19.12
N GLU A 233 -8.46 7.95 19.97
CA GLU A 233 -7.93 6.67 19.57
C GLU A 233 -9.04 5.70 19.09
N LYS A 234 -10.20 5.70 19.74
CA LYS A 234 -11.36 4.90 19.31
C LYS A 234 -11.91 5.36 17.96
N ARG A 235 -12.07 6.67 17.74
CA ARG A 235 -12.45 7.22 16.43
C ARG A 235 -11.44 6.82 15.37
N ARG A 236 -10.15 6.90 15.68
CA ARG A 236 -9.08 6.51 14.76
C ARG A 236 -9.17 5.03 14.38
N ASN A 237 -9.47 4.14 15.32
CA ASN A 237 -9.66 2.71 15.06
C ASN A 237 -10.86 2.43 14.15
N ASP A 238 -11.97 3.17 14.33
CA ASP A 238 -13.15 3.09 13.44
C ASP A 238 -12.80 3.54 12.01
N VAL A 239 -12.15 4.71 11.85
CA VAL A 239 -11.75 5.22 10.53
C VAL A 239 -10.81 4.26 9.83
N ILE A 240 -9.78 3.74 10.51
CA ILE A 240 -8.85 2.80 9.86
C ILE A 240 -9.55 1.49 9.50
N TYR A 241 -10.52 1.04 10.28
CA TYR A 241 -11.32 -0.14 9.91
C TYR A 241 -12.11 0.08 8.62
N GLU A 242 -12.69 1.27 8.43
CA GLU A 242 -13.38 1.62 7.18
C GLU A 242 -12.44 1.54 5.97
N TRP A 243 -11.16 1.89 6.14
CA TRP A 243 -10.15 1.76 5.09
C TRP A 243 -9.65 0.32 4.93
N GLN A 244 -9.03 -0.24 5.97
CA GLN A 244 -8.24 -1.47 5.93
C GLN A 244 -9.02 -2.76 6.23
N GLY A 245 -10.21 -2.66 6.80
CA GLY A 245 -11.03 -3.82 7.17
C GLY A 245 -10.51 -4.61 8.39
N ASN A 246 -9.48 -4.11 9.09
CA ASN A 246 -8.99 -4.68 10.34
C ASN A 246 -8.86 -3.62 11.45
N ARG A 247 -8.89 -4.07 12.70
CA ARG A 247 -8.94 -3.25 13.92
C ARG A 247 -7.74 -3.53 14.81
N ASN A 248 -7.27 -2.54 15.56
CA ASN A 248 -6.35 -2.79 16.66
C ASN A 248 -7.15 -3.28 17.89
N PRO A 249 -7.00 -4.56 18.30
CA PRO A 249 -7.80 -5.15 19.37
C PRO A 249 -7.51 -4.53 20.75
N PHE A 250 -6.33 -3.94 20.94
CA PHE A 250 -5.94 -3.37 22.23
C PHE A 250 -6.56 -2.00 22.49
N ILE A 251 -7.12 -1.36 21.46
CA ILE A 251 -7.95 -0.14 21.59
C ILE A 251 -9.37 -0.54 22.03
N ASP A 252 -9.88 -1.63 21.47
CA ASP A 252 -11.25 -2.11 21.70
C ASP A 252 -11.42 -2.85 23.03
N TYR A 253 -10.43 -3.70 23.34
CA TYR A 253 -10.36 -4.54 24.54
C TYR A 253 -8.96 -4.41 25.18
N PRO A 254 -8.68 -3.30 25.89
CA PRO A 254 -7.38 -3.06 26.53
C PRO A 254 -6.93 -4.20 27.43
N GLU A 255 -7.87 -4.87 28.10
CA GLU A 255 -7.61 -6.02 28.97
C GLU A 255 -6.95 -7.21 28.25
N PHE A 256 -7.01 -7.29 26.92
CA PHE A 256 -6.30 -8.32 26.17
C PHE A 256 -4.78 -8.19 26.32
N VAL A 257 -4.26 -6.98 26.54
CA VAL A 257 -2.83 -6.79 26.88
C VAL A 257 -2.48 -7.57 28.13
N ASP A 258 -3.29 -7.44 29.18
CA ASP A 258 -3.09 -8.13 30.45
C ASP A 258 -3.20 -9.66 30.33
N TYR A 259 -4.12 -10.13 29.49
CA TYR A 259 -4.35 -11.57 29.25
C TYR A 259 -3.20 -12.22 28.47
N ILE A 260 -2.51 -11.47 27.61
CA ILE A 260 -1.40 -11.97 26.79
C ILE A 260 -0.06 -11.79 27.53
N TYR A 261 0.24 -10.58 28.01
CA TYR A 261 1.58 -10.21 28.48
C TYR A 261 1.77 -10.30 29.99
N ASN A 262 0.70 -10.21 30.80
CA ASN A 262 0.77 -10.22 32.26
C ASN A 262 0.25 -11.53 32.92
N ASN A 263 -0.08 -12.56 32.13
CA ASN A 263 -0.63 -13.84 32.59
C ASN A 263 -1.89 -13.67 33.48
N GLN A 264 -2.69 -12.62 33.24
CA GLN A 264 -3.97 -12.43 33.92
C GLN A 264 -5.01 -13.40 33.37
N THR A 265 -5.95 -13.81 34.22
CA THR A 265 -7.09 -14.63 33.79
C THR A 265 -8.16 -13.76 33.16
N ALA A 266 -8.86 -14.29 32.15
CA ALA A 266 -10.00 -13.63 31.52
C ALA A 266 -11.05 -13.13 32.53
N ASN A 267 -11.75 -12.05 32.18
CA ASN A 267 -12.82 -11.48 32.99
C ASN A 267 -13.88 -12.55 33.29
N ASN A 268 -14.35 -12.59 34.54
CA ASN A 268 -15.41 -13.52 34.94
C ASN A 268 -16.78 -13.14 34.37
N ILE A 269 -16.92 -11.99 33.71
CA ILE A 269 -18.14 -11.52 33.07
C ILE A 269 -17.90 -11.48 31.56
N GLU A 270 -18.78 -12.11 30.80
CA GLU A 270 -18.75 -12.14 29.34
C GLU A 270 -19.99 -11.44 28.80
N ILE A 271 -19.81 -10.51 27.86
CA ILE A 271 -20.86 -9.85 27.09
C ILE A 271 -20.75 -10.35 25.65
N TYR A 272 -21.82 -10.94 25.12
CA TYR A 272 -21.78 -11.61 23.82
C TYR A 272 -23.14 -11.56 23.11
N ASN A 273 -23.18 -11.94 21.82
CA ASN A 273 -24.36 -11.85 20.97
C ASN A 273 -25.00 -10.44 21.02
N VAL A 274 -24.17 -9.41 20.98
CA VAL A 274 -24.65 -8.03 20.88
C VAL A 274 -25.18 -7.81 19.46
N THR A 275 -26.39 -7.28 19.34
CA THR A 275 -27.04 -7.05 18.04
C THR A 275 -27.76 -5.72 17.99
N THR A 276 -27.66 -5.09 16.83
CA THR A 276 -28.25 -3.82 16.39
C THR A 276 -29.00 -4.08 15.06
N PRO A 277 -29.97 -3.25 14.66
CA PRO A 277 -30.46 -3.30 13.28
C PRO A 277 -29.36 -2.91 12.30
N ASP A 278 -29.32 -3.57 11.15
CA ASP A 278 -28.38 -3.29 10.07
C ASP A 278 -29.17 -3.05 8.76
N PRO A 279 -29.22 -1.81 8.23
CA PRO A 279 -28.65 -0.59 8.81
C PRO A 279 -29.52 -0.04 9.97
N ILE A 280 -28.93 0.79 10.83
CA ILE A 280 -29.69 1.66 11.74
C ILE A 280 -30.34 2.78 10.93
N ILE A 281 -31.65 2.98 11.06
CA ILE A 281 -32.37 4.04 10.34
C ILE A 281 -32.46 5.28 11.23
N GLY A 282 -31.86 6.39 10.79
CA GLY A 282 -31.99 7.69 11.48
C GLY A 282 -33.46 8.13 11.58
N GLY A 283 -33.78 8.88 12.63
CA GLY A 283 -35.16 9.34 12.89
C GLY A 283 -36.13 8.27 13.39
N GLU A 284 -35.69 7.01 13.55
CA GLU A 284 -36.49 5.91 14.10
C GLU A 284 -35.90 5.39 15.41
N THR A 285 -36.76 4.88 16.31
CA THR A 285 -36.32 4.16 17.51
C THR A 285 -35.90 2.74 17.16
N PHE A 286 -34.86 2.22 17.80
CA PHE A 286 -34.40 0.84 17.58
C PHE A 286 -34.02 0.13 18.88
N ASN A 287 -33.84 -1.19 18.83
CA ASN A 287 -33.42 -1.97 19.99
C ASN A 287 -31.97 -2.39 19.89
N ILE A 288 -31.29 -2.46 21.04
CA ILE A 288 -30.02 -3.16 21.21
C ILE A 288 -30.26 -4.34 22.15
N ASP A 289 -29.81 -5.51 21.72
CA ASP A 289 -29.91 -6.76 22.46
C ASP A 289 -28.51 -7.30 22.78
N ALA A 290 -28.33 -7.87 23.96
CA ALA A 290 -27.08 -8.49 24.39
C ALA A 290 -27.33 -9.67 25.33
N SER A 291 -26.38 -10.61 25.38
CA SER A 291 -26.31 -11.67 26.38
C SER A 291 -25.18 -11.40 27.35
N VAL A 292 -25.40 -11.70 28.63
CA VAL A 292 -24.38 -11.54 29.68
C VAL A 292 -24.32 -12.80 30.52
N ALA A 293 -23.11 -13.35 30.70
CA ALA A 293 -22.84 -14.47 31.58
C ALA A 293 -21.79 -14.09 32.63
N SER A 294 -21.85 -14.71 33.81
CA SER A 294 -20.81 -14.58 34.82
C SER A 294 -20.41 -15.94 35.41
N SER A 295 -19.11 -16.19 35.47
CA SER A 295 -18.49 -17.40 36.05
C SER A 295 -18.18 -17.25 37.55
N SER A 296 -18.40 -16.08 38.13
CA SER A 296 -18.04 -15.75 39.52
C SER A 296 -18.85 -16.50 40.60
N ASN A 297 -19.89 -17.23 40.16
CA ASN A 297 -20.82 -18.04 40.96
C ASN A 297 -21.41 -17.28 42.17
N CYS A 298 -21.46 -15.94 42.14
CA CYS A 298 -21.91 -15.15 43.28
C CYS A 298 -23.44 -14.95 43.35
N GLY A 299 -24.15 -15.21 42.26
CA GLY A 299 -25.54 -14.79 42.07
C GLY A 299 -25.80 -14.29 40.64
N PRO A 300 -27.00 -13.73 40.37
CA PRO A 300 -27.33 -13.15 39.06
C PRO A 300 -26.52 -11.87 38.79
N ILE A 301 -26.46 -11.47 37.51
CA ILE A 301 -26.00 -10.14 37.09
C ILE A 301 -26.83 -9.08 37.80
N GLU A 302 -26.16 -8.09 38.40
CA GLU A 302 -26.77 -7.04 39.22
C GLU A 302 -27.38 -5.95 38.35
N SER A 303 -26.62 -5.45 37.37
CA SER A 303 -27.02 -4.39 36.45
C SER A 303 -26.34 -4.54 35.10
N VAL A 304 -27.00 -4.04 34.05
CA VAL A 304 -26.42 -3.89 32.72
C VAL A 304 -26.80 -2.52 32.20
N LEU A 305 -25.82 -1.62 32.15
CA LEU A 305 -25.98 -0.23 31.75
C LEU A 305 -25.48 -0.04 30.32
N LEU A 306 -26.33 0.49 29.45
CA LEU A 306 -25.96 0.89 28.10
C LEU A 306 -25.75 2.41 28.08
N THR A 307 -24.55 2.85 27.72
CA THR A 307 -24.22 4.27 27.48
C THR A 307 -24.01 4.52 26.00
N TYR A 308 -24.51 5.62 25.46
CA TYR A 308 -24.47 5.88 24.02
C TYR A 308 -24.42 7.37 23.69
N GLY A 309 -24.03 7.66 22.45
CA GLY A 309 -23.96 9.00 21.86
C GLY A 309 -23.64 8.94 20.37
N ASN A 310 -23.48 10.11 19.74
CA ASN A 310 -23.19 10.19 18.30
C ASN A 310 -21.70 10.37 17.96
N SER A 311 -20.84 10.32 18.98
CA SER A 311 -19.38 10.25 18.83
C SER A 311 -18.77 9.66 20.11
N TRP A 312 -17.54 9.16 20.03
CA TRP A 312 -16.80 8.71 21.20
C TRP A 312 -16.50 9.83 22.21
N TYR A 313 -16.47 11.09 21.76
CA TYR A 313 -16.30 12.26 22.62
C TYR A 313 -17.55 12.60 23.45
N GLU A 314 -18.73 12.09 23.04
CA GLU A 314 -20.02 12.51 23.58
C GLU A 314 -20.95 11.34 23.93
N LEU A 315 -20.50 10.40 24.77
CA LEU A 315 -21.35 9.33 25.33
C LEU A 315 -22.23 9.86 26.49
N ASN A 316 -23.13 10.78 26.16
CA ASN A 316 -23.88 11.58 27.15
C ASN A 316 -25.21 10.96 27.60
N SER A 317 -25.64 9.85 26.98
CA SER A 317 -26.91 9.18 27.29
C SER A 317 -26.68 7.81 27.91
N SER A 318 -27.60 7.39 28.78
CA SER A 318 -27.53 6.07 29.44
C SER A 318 -28.90 5.45 29.67
N ILE A 319 -29.04 4.15 29.47
CA ILE A 319 -30.26 3.36 29.68
C ILE A 319 -29.88 2.07 30.43
N GLU A 320 -30.58 1.79 31.54
CA GLU A 320 -30.54 0.47 32.18
C GLU A 320 -31.26 -0.55 31.28
N MET A 321 -30.55 -1.60 30.88
CA MET A 321 -31.11 -2.65 30.03
C MET A 321 -32.09 -3.51 30.84
N ASN A 322 -33.16 -3.97 30.19
CA ASN A 322 -34.16 -4.83 30.81
C ASN A 322 -33.91 -6.30 30.46
N PHE A 323 -33.96 -7.17 31.46
CA PHE A 323 -33.81 -8.60 31.24
C PHE A 323 -35.13 -9.26 30.79
N ASN A 324 -35.16 -9.75 29.55
CA ASN A 324 -36.26 -10.53 28.96
C ASN A 324 -35.73 -11.56 27.95
N ASN A 325 -35.32 -12.74 28.42
CA ASN A 325 -34.61 -13.76 27.62
C ASN A 325 -33.31 -13.23 26.94
N GLY A 326 -32.65 -12.27 27.59
CA GLY A 326 -31.57 -11.45 27.07
C GLY A 326 -31.67 -10.05 27.68
N TRP A 327 -30.63 -9.24 27.58
CA TRP A 327 -30.65 -7.83 28.00
C TRP A 327 -31.03 -6.97 26.80
N ASN A 328 -32.06 -6.13 26.94
CA ASN A 328 -32.58 -5.30 25.86
C ASN A 328 -32.70 -3.83 26.29
N ALA A 329 -32.35 -2.90 25.40
CA ALA A 329 -32.64 -1.48 25.54
C ALA A 329 -33.26 -0.91 24.26
N LEU A 330 -34.33 -0.12 24.43
CA LEU A 330 -34.94 0.67 23.36
C LEU A 330 -34.25 2.04 23.28
N ILE A 331 -33.54 2.27 22.18
CA ILE A 331 -32.83 3.51 21.89
C ILE A 331 -33.79 4.51 21.22
N PRO A 332 -33.88 5.76 21.72
CA PRO A 332 -34.61 6.84 21.06
C PRO A 332 -34.08 7.15 19.65
N GLU A 333 -34.88 7.86 18.85
CA GLU A 333 -34.47 8.32 17.52
C GLU A 333 -33.10 9.00 17.54
N GLN A 334 -32.26 8.63 16.58
CA GLN A 334 -30.91 9.18 16.41
C GLN A 334 -30.84 10.02 15.12
N PRO A 335 -30.03 11.09 15.09
CA PRO A 335 -29.87 11.92 13.91
C PRO A 335 -29.25 11.14 12.74
N HIS A 336 -29.70 11.46 11.52
CA HIS A 336 -29.08 10.95 10.29
C HIS A 336 -27.68 11.51 10.08
N ASN A 337 -26.88 10.83 9.25
CA ASN A 337 -25.51 11.23 8.93
C ASN A 337 -24.62 11.40 10.17
N THR A 338 -24.77 10.48 11.12
CA THR A 338 -23.97 10.49 12.33
C THR A 338 -23.46 9.09 12.62
N MET A 339 -22.42 8.99 13.45
CA MET A 339 -22.07 7.72 14.06
C MET A 339 -23.01 7.47 15.24
N PHE A 340 -23.19 6.21 15.61
CA PHE A 340 -23.82 5.78 16.85
C PHE A 340 -22.79 4.96 17.63
N CYS A 341 -22.19 5.57 18.64
CA CYS A 341 -21.21 4.94 19.52
C CYS A 341 -21.92 4.51 20.81
N TYR A 342 -21.61 3.31 21.29
CA TYR A 342 -22.19 2.81 22.53
C TYR A 342 -21.24 1.89 23.29
N SER A 343 -21.50 1.75 24.58
CA SER A 343 -20.89 0.73 25.42
C SER A 343 -21.90 0.08 26.35
N ILE A 344 -21.71 -1.21 26.60
CA ILE A 344 -22.54 -2.00 27.52
C ILE A 344 -21.66 -2.40 28.70
N THR A 345 -21.97 -1.88 29.89
CA THR A 345 -21.29 -2.23 31.14
C THR A 345 -22.14 -3.21 31.93
N ALA A 346 -21.66 -4.43 32.12
CA ALA A 346 -22.29 -5.43 32.98
C ALA A 346 -21.61 -5.47 34.35
N THR A 347 -22.39 -5.57 35.42
CA THR A 347 -21.90 -5.68 36.80
C THR A 347 -22.46 -6.94 37.46
N ASP A 348 -21.60 -7.74 38.08
CA ASP A 348 -22.04 -8.91 38.85
C ASP A 348 -22.32 -8.57 40.33
N CYS A 349 -22.90 -9.52 41.06
CA CYS A 349 -23.21 -9.43 42.49
C CYS A 349 -22.02 -9.20 43.45
N LYS A 350 -20.76 -9.26 42.97
CA LYS A 350 -19.57 -8.92 43.74
C LYS A 350 -19.04 -7.53 43.38
N GLY A 351 -19.66 -6.85 42.43
CA GLY A 351 -19.24 -5.55 41.91
C GLY A 351 -18.13 -5.64 40.86
N TYR A 352 -17.84 -6.82 40.30
CA TYR A 352 -16.95 -6.91 39.14
C TYR A 352 -17.67 -6.37 37.91
N THR A 353 -16.92 -5.76 36.99
CA THR A 353 -17.47 -5.18 35.77
C THR A 353 -16.75 -5.70 34.53
N ASN A 354 -17.50 -5.78 33.43
CA ASN A 354 -16.93 -5.88 32.09
C ASN A 354 -17.65 -4.90 31.15
N ILE A 355 -16.96 -4.43 30.11
CA ILE A 355 -17.48 -3.42 29.17
C ILE A 355 -17.33 -3.96 27.75
N PHE A 356 -18.39 -3.86 26.96
CA PHE A 356 -18.38 -4.05 25.51
C PHE A 356 -18.49 -2.68 24.84
N PHE A 357 -17.77 -2.45 23.74
CA PHE A 357 -17.86 -1.25 22.91
C PHE A 357 -18.38 -1.61 21.52
N GLY A 358 -19.23 -0.75 20.95
CA GLY A 358 -19.68 -0.87 19.56
C GLY A 358 -19.92 0.49 18.92
N SER A 359 -19.78 0.55 17.60
CA SER A 359 -20.01 1.74 16.77
C SER A 359 -20.73 1.33 15.49
N GLU A 360 -21.68 2.15 15.06
CA GLU A 360 -22.47 1.93 13.84
C GLU A 360 -22.63 3.25 13.09
N VAL A 361 -22.54 3.24 11.76
CA VAL A 361 -22.82 4.45 10.96
C VAL A 361 -24.33 4.56 10.74
N ILE A 362 -24.92 5.69 11.11
CA ILE A 362 -26.30 6.03 10.76
C ILE A 362 -26.26 6.76 9.42
N PRO A 363 -26.80 6.15 8.35
CA PRO A 363 -26.77 6.74 7.03
C PRO A 363 -27.54 8.07 6.99
N PRO A 364 -27.23 8.92 6.02
CA PRO A 364 -27.90 10.20 5.88
C PRO A 364 -29.40 10.06 5.52
N LEU A 365 -30.14 11.18 5.57
CA LEU A 365 -31.59 11.22 5.25
C LEU A 365 -31.82 10.78 3.81
N PRO A 366 -32.70 9.79 3.52
CA PRO A 366 -32.98 9.38 2.15
C PRO A 366 -33.22 10.60 1.25
N PHE A 367 -32.39 10.75 0.23
CA PHE A 367 -32.42 11.94 -0.62
C PHE A 367 -33.80 12.09 -1.29
N GLU A 368 -34.41 13.26 -1.14
CA GLU A 368 -35.68 13.61 -1.80
C GLU A 368 -35.41 14.57 -2.97
N GLY A 369 -35.32 14.03 -4.19
CA GLY A 369 -35.13 14.85 -5.39
C GLY A 369 -35.18 14.04 -6.67
N VAL A 370 -35.19 14.75 -7.81
CA VAL A 370 -35.05 14.12 -9.13
C VAL A 370 -33.57 14.02 -9.45
N ILE A 371 -33.10 12.80 -9.68
CA ILE A 371 -31.74 12.52 -10.18
C ILE A 371 -31.75 12.60 -11.70
N THR A 372 -30.82 13.37 -12.25
CA THR A 372 -30.54 13.51 -13.68
C THR A 372 -29.34 12.63 -14.02
N PRO A 373 -29.43 11.68 -14.97
CA PRO A 373 -28.29 10.85 -15.36
C PRO A 373 -27.13 11.67 -15.90
N ILE A 374 -25.90 11.24 -15.65
CA ILE A 374 -24.69 11.95 -16.11
C ILE A 374 -24.65 12.02 -17.63
N SER A 375 -25.03 10.93 -18.32
CA SER A 375 -25.13 10.93 -19.79
C SER A 375 -26.14 11.93 -20.36
N GLU A 376 -27.19 12.28 -19.61
CA GLU A 376 -28.10 13.36 -20.02
C GLU A 376 -27.48 14.74 -19.80
N ILE A 377 -26.78 14.91 -18.67
CA ILE A 377 -26.01 16.13 -18.36
C ILE A 377 -24.97 16.38 -19.43
N GLN A 378 -24.20 15.37 -19.79
CA GLN A 378 -23.19 15.42 -20.85
C GLN A 378 -23.82 15.65 -22.24
N GLY A 379 -24.95 14.99 -22.53
CA GLY A 379 -25.76 15.26 -23.73
C GLY A 379 -25.17 14.77 -25.06
N ALA A 380 -24.04 14.05 -25.04
CA ALA A 380 -23.32 13.56 -26.20
C ALA A 380 -22.95 14.65 -27.22
N SER A 381 -22.52 15.80 -26.71
CA SER A 381 -22.04 16.95 -27.46
C SER A 381 -20.85 17.57 -26.76
N GLU A 382 -20.12 18.45 -27.45
CA GLU A 382 -18.99 19.24 -26.92
C GLU A 382 -19.40 20.18 -25.76
N PHE A 383 -20.69 20.39 -25.55
CA PHE A 383 -21.21 21.22 -24.46
C PHE A 383 -22.46 20.57 -23.89
N SER A 384 -22.61 20.67 -22.58
CA SER A 384 -23.75 20.19 -21.83
C SER A 384 -25.05 20.92 -22.22
N PRO A 385 -26.15 20.19 -22.54
CA PRO A 385 -27.47 20.79 -22.67
C PRO A 385 -28.04 21.30 -21.33
N TYR A 386 -27.34 21.05 -20.21
CA TYR A 386 -27.70 21.47 -18.87
C TYR A 386 -26.88 22.67 -18.36
N GLU A 387 -25.99 23.25 -19.17
CA GLU A 387 -25.24 24.47 -18.81
C GLU A 387 -26.15 25.56 -18.22
N GLY A 388 -25.78 26.07 -17.03
CA GLY A 388 -26.52 27.08 -16.27
C GLY A 388 -27.79 26.56 -15.57
N GLN A 389 -28.03 25.24 -15.56
CA GLN A 389 -29.15 24.62 -14.87
C GLN A 389 -28.69 23.92 -13.60
N PHE A 390 -29.54 24.00 -12.58
CA PHE A 390 -29.35 23.28 -11.33
C PHE A 390 -29.85 21.83 -11.48
N VAL A 391 -29.00 20.86 -11.15
CA VAL A 391 -29.32 19.43 -11.22
C VAL A 391 -28.91 18.72 -9.94
N ASN A 392 -29.52 17.56 -9.69
CA ASN A 392 -28.97 16.56 -8.79
C ASN A 392 -28.55 15.37 -9.63
N THR A 393 -27.32 14.90 -9.45
CA THR A 393 -26.79 13.72 -10.15
C THR A 393 -26.19 12.75 -9.14
N THR A 394 -26.00 11.49 -9.53
CA THR A 394 -25.43 10.48 -8.65
C THR A 394 -24.41 9.64 -9.41
N GLY A 395 -23.43 9.10 -8.69
CA GLY A 395 -22.41 8.21 -9.25
C GLY A 395 -21.49 7.65 -8.18
N ILE A 396 -20.63 6.72 -8.57
CA ILE A 396 -19.49 6.26 -7.76
C ILE A 396 -18.31 7.18 -8.02
N VAL A 397 -17.65 7.64 -6.96
CA VAL A 397 -16.42 8.43 -7.06
C VAL A 397 -15.33 7.55 -7.68
N THR A 398 -14.90 7.87 -8.89
CA THR A 398 -13.89 7.12 -9.63
C THR A 398 -12.49 7.69 -9.49
N GLY A 399 -12.35 8.94 -9.04
CA GLY A 399 -11.08 9.59 -8.73
C GLY A 399 -11.31 10.76 -7.78
N ALA A 400 -10.46 10.92 -6.77
CA ALA A 400 -10.52 12.00 -5.81
C ALA A 400 -9.13 12.63 -5.65
N PHE A 401 -9.05 13.95 -5.78
CA PHE A 401 -7.83 14.76 -5.81
C PHE A 401 -8.02 15.99 -4.90
N ALA A 402 -6.98 16.66 -4.42
CA ALA A 402 -7.03 17.61 -3.29
C ALA A 402 -8.29 18.49 -3.15
N ASN A 403 -8.81 19.08 -4.25
CA ASN A 403 -9.96 19.98 -4.25
C ASN A 403 -11.11 19.54 -5.19
N SER A 404 -11.01 18.37 -5.81
CA SER A 404 -11.94 17.92 -6.85
C SER A 404 -12.03 16.42 -6.96
N PHE A 405 -13.13 15.93 -7.52
CA PHE A 405 -13.35 14.50 -7.72
C PHE A 405 -14.15 14.25 -8.99
N TYR A 406 -14.16 13.01 -9.44
CA TYR A 406 -14.95 12.54 -10.58
C TYR A 406 -15.93 11.50 -10.10
N ILE A 407 -17.14 11.51 -10.66
CA ILE A 407 -18.12 10.45 -10.43
C ILE A 407 -18.55 9.83 -11.75
N GLN A 408 -18.87 8.53 -11.71
CA GLN A 408 -19.49 7.81 -12.82
C GLN A 408 -20.76 7.07 -12.40
N ASP A 409 -21.77 7.12 -13.26
CA ASP A 409 -23.03 6.37 -13.11
C ASP A 409 -23.11 5.12 -14.00
N GLY A 410 -22.01 4.78 -14.68
CA GLY A 410 -21.90 3.61 -15.54
C GLY A 410 -20.52 3.43 -16.19
N ALA A 411 -20.37 2.35 -16.96
CA ALA A 411 -19.16 1.96 -17.68
C ALA A 411 -19.30 2.15 -19.21
N GLU A 412 -19.83 3.30 -19.63
CA GLU A 412 -20.11 3.63 -21.03
C GLU A 412 -19.64 5.06 -21.32
N PRO A 413 -19.41 5.47 -22.58
CA PRO A 413 -19.09 6.87 -22.88
C PRO A 413 -20.14 7.83 -22.31
N TRP A 414 -19.71 9.03 -21.92
CA TRP A 414 -20.53 10.08 -21.31
C TRP A 414 -21.10 9.77 -19.92
N SER A 415 -20.58 8.76 -19.22
CA SER A 415 -21.02 8.42 -17.86
C SER A 415 -20.27 9.17 -16.76
N GLY A 416 -19.25 9.96 -17.11
CA GLY A 416 -18.38 10.68 -16.17
C GLY A 416 -18.69 12.18 -16.09
N ILE A 417 -18.42 12.77 -14.93
CA ILE A 417 -18.50 14.23 -14.74
C ILE A 417 -17.47 14.68 -13.70
N TYR A 418 -16.93 15.88 -13.90
CA TYR A 418 -15.99 16.52 -12.97
C TYR A 418 -16.71 17.37 -11.91
N ILE A 419 -16.24 17.32 -10.67
CA ILE A 419 -16.75 18.12 -9.57
C ILE A 419 -15.60 18.87 -8.91
N TYR A 420 -15.69 20.19 -8.89
CA TYR A 420 -14.76 21.06 -8.18
C TYR A 420 -15.40 21.54 -6.87
N SER A 421 -15.02 20.99 -5.71
CA SER A 421 -15.66 21.34 -4.43
C SER A 421 -14.87 22.37 -3.59
N GLY A 422 -13.54 22.36 -3.67
CA GLY A 422 -12.66 23.23 -2.87
C GLY A 422 -12.57 22.92 -1.37
N SER A 423 -13.16 21.83 -0.88
CA SER A 423 -13.08 21.37 0.53
C SER A 423 -13.30 19.85 0.64
N ALA A 424 -13.16 19.29 1.86
CA ALA A 424 -13.30 17.85 2.21
C ALA A 424 -14.19 17.05 1.24
N LEU A 425 -13.59 16.03 0.64
CA LEU A 425 -14.07 15.33 -0.54
C LEU A 425 -14.54 13.92 -0.18
N PRO A 426 -15.50 13.37 -0.92
CA PRO A 426 -15.76 11.95 -0.87
C PRO A 426 -14.54 11.16 -1.41
N SER A 427 -14.35 9.96 -0.88
CA SER A 427 -13.26 9.06 -1.24
C SER A 427 -13.58 8.23 -2.49
N ILE A 428 -12.55 7.72 -3.17
CA ILE A 428 -12.74 6.77 -4.28
C ILE A 428 -13.56 5.57 -3.78
N GLY A 429 -14.60 5.21 -4.53
CA GLY A 429 -15.55 4.15 -4.16
C GLY A 429 -16.79 4.66 -3.42
N ASP A 430 -16.83 5.92 -2.97
CA ASP A 430 -18.05 6.47 -2.37
C ASP A 430 -19.14 6.63 -3.44
N SER A 431 -20.35 6.17 -3.13
CA SER A 431 -21.54 6.49 -3.91
C SER A 431 -22.09 7.79 -3.40
N VAL A 432 -22.24 8.79 -4.26
CA VAL A 432 -22.65 10.14 -3.86
C VAL A 432 -23.81 10.67 -4.69
N ILE A 433 -24.53 11.64 -4.14
CA ILE A 433 -25.43 12.54 -4.86
C ILE A 433 -24.81 13.93 -4.78
N VAL A 434 -24.61 14.56 -5.93
CA VAL A 434 -24.06 15.92 -6.02
C VAL A 434 -25.15 16.84 -6.55
N SER A 435 -25.38 17.94 -5.83
CA SER A 435 -26.39 18.95 -6.18
C SER A 435 -25.70 20.27 -6.49
N GLY A 436 -25.93 20.82 -7.69
CA GLY A 436 -25.29 22.06 -8.10
C GLY A 436 -25.67 22.52 -9.50
N GLU A 437 -25.16 23.69 -9.87
CA GLU A 437 -25.30 24.25 -11.21
C GLU A 437 -24.26 23.63 -12.14
N ILE A 438 -24.68 23.20 -13.33
CA ILE A 438 -23.78 22.71 -14.37
C ILE A 438 -23.10 23.89 -15.06
N THR A 439 -21.78 23.83 -15.18
CA THR A 439 -20.95 24.83 -15.84
C THR A 439 -20.00 24.19 -16.84
N GLU A 440 -19.68 24.93 -17.88
CA GLU A 440 -18.60 24.60 -18.82
C GLU A 440 -17.36 25.40 -18.42
N PHE A 441 -16.28 24.72 -18.07
CA PHE A 441 -15.04 25.37 -17.65
C PHE A 441 -13.98 25.38 -18.75
N CYS A 442 -13.35 26.53 -18.97
CA CYS A 442 -12.21 26.70 -19.87
C CYS A 442 -11.02 27.31 -19.10
N TRP A 443 -9.83 26.75 -19.23
CA TRP A 443 -8.65 27.11 -18.43
C TRP A 443 -8.01 28.47 -18.77
N ASP A 444 -8.54 29.22 -19.75
CA ASP A 444 -8.03 30.55 -20.12
C ASP A 444 -8.51 31.69 -19.20
N GLY A 445 -9.35 31.37 -18.21
CA GLY A 445 -9.81 32.31 -17.17
C GLY A 445 -10.86 33.33 -17.64
N SER A 446 -11.47 33.15 -18.81
CA SER A 446 -12.70 33.89 -19.16
C SER A 446 -13.95 33.15 -18.70
N PRO A 447 -14.92 33.82 -18.04
CA PRO A 447 -16.29 33.31 -18.00
C PRO A 447 -16.83 33.34 -19.44
N CYS A 448 -16.91 32.17 -20.07
CA CYS A 448 -17.18 32.09 -21.49
C CYS A 448 -18.66 31.88 -21.78
N ASN A 449 -19.11 32.48 -22.87
CA ASN A 449 -20.24 31.97 -23.63
C ASN A 449 -19.61 30.98 -24.63
N CYS A 450 -19.69 29.68 -24.35
CA CYS A 450 -18.80 28.64 -24.89
C CYS A 450 -18.85 28.43 -26.42
N ALA A 451 -19.81 29.07 -27.11
CA ALA A 451 -19.90 29.04 -28.57
C ALA A 451 -18.74 29.73 -29.33
N GLU A 452 -17.87 30.50 -28.66
CA GLU A 452 -16.82 31.31 -29.32
C GLU A 452 -15.38 30.78 -29.10
N CYS A 453 -15.15 29.81 -28.22
CA CYS A 453 -13.81 29.48 -27.69
C CYS A 453 -13.04 28.43 -28.50
N GLY A 454 -13.75 27.48 -29.13
CA GLY A 454 -13.14 26.45 -30.00
C GLY A 454 -12.00 25.64 -29.36
N GLY A 455 -12.05 25.43 -28.04
CA GLY A 455 -11.02 24.72 -27.25
C GLY A 455 -11.65 23.73 -26.28
N ALA A 456 -10.82 22.84 -25.73
CA ALA A 456 -11.22 21.74 -24.86
C ALA A 456 -11.64 22.25 -23.47
N GLY A 457 -12.94 22.16 -23.18
CA GLY A 457 -13.54 22.50 -21.89
C GLY A 457 -13.66 21.29 -20.98
N VAL A 458 -14.28 21.47 -19.81
CA VAL A 458 -14.82 20.38 -18.99
C VAL A 458 -16.23 20.72 -18.53
N THR A 459 -17.15 19.76 -18.66
CA THR A 459 -18.47 19.83 -18.03
C THR A 459 -18.30 19.54 -16.55
N GLU A 460 -18.60 20.53 -15.70
CA GLU A 460 -18.38 20.43 -14.27
C GLU A 460 -19.56 20.86 -13.41
N ILE A 461 -19.55 20.44 -12.16
CA ILE A 461 -20.27 21.11 -11.07
C ILE A 461 -19.24 21.90 -10.25
N TYR A 462 -19.24 23.22 -10.44
CA TYR A 462 -18.37 24.13 -9.69
C TYR A 462 -19.01 24.50 -8.35
N GLN A 463 -18.30 24.22 -7.26
CA GLN A 463 -18.72 24.47 -5.88
C GLN A 463 -20.16 24.01 -5.63
N PRO A 464 -20.43 22.68 -5.67
CA PRO A 464 -21.76 22.14 -5.44
C PRO A 464 -22.37 22.69 -4.15
N GLU A 465 -23.68 22.90 -4.17
CA GLU A 465 -24.42 23.33 -2.99
C GLU A 465 -24.44 22.24 -1.91
N ASP A 466 -24.51 20.97 -2.35
CA ASP A 466 -24.52 19.82 -1.45
C ASP A 466 -23.85 18.60 -2.09
N ILE A 467 -23.15 17.82 -1.26
CA ILE A 467 -22.58 16.51 -1.59
C ILE A 467 -23.06 15.54 -0.53
N TYR A 468 -23.90 14.59 -0.95
CA TYR A 468 -24.54 13.62 -0.10
C TYR A 468 -23.92 12.24 -0.32
N ILE A 469 -23.25 11.68 0.69
CA ILE A 469 -22.63 10.35 0.61
C ILE A 469 -23.69 9.27 0.91
N ILE A 470 -23.98 8.41 -0.05
CA ILE A 470 -24.99 7.35 0.04
C ILE A 470 -24.42 6.10 0.73
N SER A 471 -23.22 5.68 0.31
CA SER A 471 -22.48 4.52 0.84
C SER A 471 -21.00 4.64 0.48
N ASN A 472 -20.11 3.99 1.24
CA ASN A 472 -18.66 4.03 1.02
C ASN A 472 -18.16 2.70 0.43
N ASN A 473 -16.93 2.67 -0.09
CA ASN A 473 -16.22 1.45 -0.55
C ASN A 473 -17.00 0.57 -1.57
N ASN A 474 -17.74 1.19 -2.49
CA ASN A 474 -18.39 0.46 -3.57
C ASN A 474 -17.36 0.04 -4.63
N PRO A 475 -17.60 -1.09 -5.34
CA PRO A 475 -16.80 -1.44 -6.51
C PRO A 475 -16.81 -0.32 -7.55
N LEU A 476 -15.66 -0.02 -8.13
CA LEU A 476 -15.55 0.96 -9.21
C LEU A 476 -16.24 0.44 -10.47
N PRO A 477 -16.79 1.33 -11.31
CA PRO A 477 -17.20 0.98 -12.67
C PRO A 477 -16.05 0.32 -13.43
N GLU A 478 -16.35 -0.71 -14.22
CA GLU A 478 -15.35 -1.33 -15.10
C GLU A 478 -14.79 -0.28 -16.07
N PRO A 479 -13.45 -0.19 -16.23
CA PRO A 479 -12.84 0.76 -17.13
C PRO A 479 -13.18 0.42 -18.58
N ILE A 480 -13.42 1.44 -19.40
CA ILE A 480 -13.69 1.25 -20.84
C ILE A 480 -12.35 1.00 -21.54
N LEU A 481 -12.23 -0.13 -22.25
CA LEU A 481 -11.07 -0.38 -23.10
C LEU A 481 -11.09 0.58 -24.30
N VAL A 482 -10.07 1.41 -24.44
CA VAL A 482 -9.96 2.42 -25.50
C VAL A 482 -8.57 2.38 -26.13
N ALA A 483 -8.51 2.61 -27.44
CA ALA A 483 -7.25 2.73 -28.16
C ALA A 483 -6.60 4.10 -27.87
N SER A 484 -5.27 4.14 -27.75
CA SER A 484 -4.54 5.36 -27.36
C SER A 484 -4.82 6.57 -28.26
N GLY A 485 -5.05 6.36 -29.56
CA GLY A 485 -5.40 7.42 -30.51
C GLY A 485 -6.81 7.99 -30.39
N ASP A 486 -7.72 7.28 -29.72
CA ASP A 486 -9.14 7.66 -29.56
C ASP A 486 -9.49 8.11 -28.12
N ALA A 487 -8.60 7.81 -27.16
CA ALA A 487 -8.79 8.04 -25.73
C ALA A 487 -9.07 9.50 -25.36
N LEU A 488 -8.34 10.43 -25.97
CA LEU A 488 -8.43 11.86 -25.67
C LEU A 488 -9.58 12.51 -26.48
N SER A 489 -10.82 12.16 -26.14
CA SER A 489 -12.02 12.70 -26.78
C SER A 489 -13.14 12.96 -25.79
N GLU A 490 -14.01 13.90 -26.14
CA GLU A 490 -15.13 14.38 -25.33
C GLU A 490 -15.99 13.27 -24.71
N GLN A 491 -16.26 12.20 -25.47
CA GLN A 491 -17.10 11.09 -25.00
C GLN A 491 -16.51 10.34 -23.79
N TYR A 492 -15.22 10.51 -23.52
CA TYR A 492 -14.53 9.92 -22.40
C TYR A 492 -14.21 10.93 -21.29
N GLU A 493 -14.60 12.20 -21.43
CA GLU A 493 -14.38 13.21 -20.39
C GLU A 493 -14.96 12.76 -19.03
N GLY A 494 -14.11 12.74 -18.00
CA GLY A 494 -14.45 12.28 -16.65
C GLY A 494 -14.71 10.78 -16.55
N VAL A 495 -14.50 10.02 -17.64
CA VAL A 495 -14.73 8.58 -17.71
C VAL A 495 -13.43 7.83 -17.48
N LEU A 496 -13.54 6.76 -16.72
CA LEU A 496 -12.50 5.78 -16.46
C LEU A 496 -12.28 4.89 -17.68
N ILE A 497 -11.07 4.94 -18.23
CA ILE A 497 -10.64 4.14 -19.38
C ILE A 497 -9.50 3.21 -19.02
N LYS A 498 -9.26 2.21 -19.86
CA LYS A 498 -8.06 1.37 -19.88
C LYS A 498 -7.45 1.38 -21.28
N LEU A 499 -6.14 1.61 -21.34
CA LEU A 499 -5.28 1.38 -22.49
C LEU A 499 -4.57 0.06 -22.27
N GLU A 500 -4.53 -0.81 -23.27
CA GLU A 500 -3.79 -2.07 -23.22
C GLU A 500 -2.57 -2.00 -24.14
N ASP A 501 -1.46 -2.54 -23.65
CA ASP A 501 -0.21 -2.68 -24.39
C ASP A 501 0.29 -1.39 -25.06
N ALA A 502 0.26 -0.27 -24.33
CA ALA A 502 0.70 1.03 -24.84
C ALA A 502 2.19 1.26 -24.57
N GLU A 503 2.99 1.48 -25.62
CA GLU A 503 4.42 1.76 -25.51
C GLU A 503 4.65 3.19 -25.01
N CYS A 504 5.52 3.37 -24.01
CA CYS A 504 5.99 4.68 -23.59
C CYS A 504 6.92 5.29 -24.63
N THR A 505 6.49 6.42 -25.22
CA THR A 505 7.20 7.11 -26.29
C THR A 505 7.98 8.34 -25.82
N SER A 506 7.68 8.86 -24.63
CA SER A 506 8.46 9.93 -23.99
C SER A 506 8.28 9.99 -22.49
N LEU A 507 9.34 10.33 -21.77
CA LEU A 507 9.34 10.61 -20.33
C LEU A 507 8.49 11.85 -19.97
N PRO A 508 8.14 12.02 -18.68
CA PRO A 508 7.35 13.17 -18.22
C PRO A 508 7.99 14.50 -18.62
N GLY A 509 7.22 15.33 -19.32
CA GLY A 509 7.59 16.68 -19.74
C GLY A 509 7.08 17.76 -18.78
N GLY A 510 6.68 18.91 -19.33
CA GLY A 510 5.97 19.93 -18.55
C GLY A 510 4.71 19.33 -17.89
N TYR A 511 4.27 19.94 -16.78
CA TYR A 511 3.09 19.51 -16.00
C TYR A 511 3.02 18.00 -15.68
N GLY A 512 4.13 17.25 -15.72
CA GLY A 512 4.13 15.83 -15.37
C GLY A 512 3.49 14.88 -16.40
N VAL A 513 3.30 15.31 -17.65
CA VAL A 513 2.68 14.47 -18.69
C VAL A 513 3.73 13.70 -19.49
N TRP A 514 3.56 12.38 -19.57
CA TRP A 514 4.33 11.47 -20.44
C TRP A 514 3.43 10.92 -21.57
N GLN A 515 4.02 10.31 -22.60
CA GLN A 515 3.29 9.93 -23.81
C GLN A 515 3.35 8.43 -24.05
N VAL A 516 2.22 7.86 -24.44
CA VAL A 516 2.10 6.44 -24.82
C VAL A 516 1.46 6.26 -26.19
N ASN A 517 1.70 5.12 -26.82
CA ASN A 517 1.15 4.77 -28.13
C ASN A 517 1.01 3.25 -28.27
N ASP A 518 -0.20 2.78 -28.53
CA ASP A 518 -0.53 1.37 -28.84
C ASP A 518 -0.49 1.03 -30.34
N GLY A 519 0.04 1.96 -31.15
CA GLY A 519 0.04 1.92 -32.61
C GLY A 519 -1.12 2.68 -33.27
N THR A 520 -2.11 3.15 -32.51
CA THR A 520 -3.27 3.89 -33.04
C THR A 520 -3.13 5.41 -32.95
N GLY A 521 -2.28 5.93 -32.07
CA GLY A 521 -2.06 7.37 -31.88
C GLY A 521 -1.32 7.70 -30.59
N SER A 522 -1.06 8.98 -30.33
CA SER A 522 -0.41 9.40 -29.08
C SER A 522 -1.47 9.67 -28.02
N CYS A 523 -1.26 9.18 -26.79
CA CYS A 523 -2.05 9.51 -25.62
C CYS A 523 -1.16 10.08 -24.51
N GLY A 524 -1.57 11.20 -23.91
CA GLY A 524 -0.86 11.81 -22.79
C GLY A 524 -1.35 11.21 -21.46
N ILE A 525 -0.42 10.75 -20.64
CA ILE A 525 -0.66 10.22 -19.30
C ILE A 525 -0.07 11.19 -18.28
N HIS A 526 -0.85 11.58 -17.28
CA HIS A 526 -0.49 12.60 -16.31
C HIS A 526 -0.10 11.98 -14.98
N ASN A 527 1.11 12.28 -14.52
CA ASN A 527 1.52 12.06 -13.13
C ASN A 527 0.78 13.07 -12.25
N THR A 528 -0.30 12.61 -11.62
CA THR A 528 -1.19 13.48 -10.84
C THR A 528 -0.65 13.65 -9.43
N PRO A 529 -0.22 14.85 -8.99
CA PRO A 529 0.41 15.04 -7.68
C PRO A 529 -0.47 14.65 -6.48
N ASP A 530 -1.79 14.79 -6.64
CA ASP A 530 -2.80 14.43 -5.64
C ASP A 530 -3.42 13.04 -5.86
N GLY A 531 -2.97 12.31 -6.89
CA GLY A 531 -3.39 10.95 -7.22
C GLY A 531 -2.20 10.00 -7.19
N TYR A 532 -1.66 9.69 -8.37
CA TYR A 532 -0.47 8.84 -8.51
C TYR A 532 0.54 9.43 -9.51
N GLU A 533 1.83 9.31 -9.16
CA GLU A 533 2.94 9.67 -10.03
C GLU A 533 3.77 8.41 -10.31
N PHE A 534 4.01 8.12 -11.60
CA PHE A 534 4.77 6.97 -12.07
C PHE A 534 6.08 7.43 -12.74
N ASP A 535 7.15 6.64 -12.65
CA ASP A 535 8.43 6.92 -13.34
C ASP A 535 8.59 6.00 -14.56
N PRO A 536 8.01 6.36 -15.73
CA PRO A 536 8.00 5.49 -16.90
C PRO A 536 9.37 5.40 -17.55
N GLN A 537 9.62 4.30 -18.25
CA GLN A 537 10.81 4.14 -19.09
C GLN A 537 10.42 4.13 -20.56
N VAL A 538 11.18 4.84 -21.40
CA VAL A 538 10.89 4.92 -22.84
C VAL A 538 11.16 3.57 -23.50
N GLY A 539 10.20 3.09 -24.27
CA GLY A 539 10.23 1.80 -24.96
C GLY A 539 9.55 0.65 -24.18
N GLU A 540 9.25 0.84 -22.91
CA GLU A 540 8.48 -0.12 -22.11
C GLU A 540 6.99 -0.04 -22.47
N ILE A 541 6.29 -1.16 -22.31
CA ILE A 541 4.87 -1.31 -22.63
C ILE A 541 4.08 -1.40 -21.32
N TYR A 542 2.97 -0.66 -21.24
CA TYR A 542 2.14 -0.57 -20.05
C TYR A 542 0.66 -0.78 -20.36
N ASN A 543 -0.05 -1.40 -19.41
CA ASN A 543 -1.51 -1.34 -19.31
C ASN A 543 -1.85 -0.18 -18.37
N ILE A 544 -2.62 0.79 -18.87
CA ILE A 544 -2.84 2.05 -18.16
C ILE A 544 -4.33 2.27 -17.95
N THR A 545 -4.75 2.38 -16.71
CA THR A 545 -6.12 2.72 -16.32
C THR A 545 -6.14 4.15 -15.79
N GLY A 546 -7.15 4.96 -16.11
CA GLY A 546 -7.21 6.32 -15.57
C GLY A 546 -8.37 7.13 -16.12
N ILE A 547 -8.54 8.36 -15.61
CA ILE A 547 -9.66 9.22 -15.97
C ILE A 547 -9.25 10.19 -17.06
N VAL A 548 -9.99 10.25 -18.16
CA VAL A 548 -9.72 11.25 -19.21
C VAL A 548 -10.20 12.62 -18.74
N THR A 549 -9.38 13.64 -18.93
CA THR A 549 -9.69 15.02 -18.55
C THR A 549 -9.03 16.03 -19.49
N SER A 550 -9.51 17.28 -19.47
CA SER A 550 -8.98 18.41 -20.24
C SER A 550 -8.37 19.51 -19.36
N THR A 551 -7.46 19.09 -18.51
CA THR A 551 -6.45 19.84 -17.76
C THR A 551 -5.63 20.97 -18.41
N PHE A 552 -5.76 22.26 -18.05
CA PHE A 552 -4.85 23.34 -18.51
C PHE A 552 -4.75 23.49 -20.05
N ASN A 553 -5.89 23.34 -20.75
CA ASN A 553 -5.99 23.30 -22.21
C ASN A 553 -5.22 22.12 -22.85
N GLU A 554 -5.02 21.02 -22.10
CA GLU A 554 -4.39 19.79 -22.58
C GLU A 554 -5.22 18.57 -22.15
N TRP A 555 -5.63 17.76 -23.14
CA TRP A 555 -6.25 16.46 -22.89
C TRP A 555 -5.23 15.45 -22.40
N LYS A 556 -5.59 14.69 -21.37
CA LYS A 556 -4.75 13.65 -20.78
C LYS A 556 -5.56 12.62 -19.98
N VAL A 557 -4.89 11.58 -19.55
CA VAL A 557 -5.39 10.57 -18.61
C VAL A 557 -4.75 10.79 -17.25
N ASP A 558 -5.53 11.15 -16.24
CA ASP A 558 -5.07 11.33 -14.87
C ASP A 558 -4.91 9.96 -14.18
N LEU A 559 -3.71 9.70 -13.65
CA LEU A 559 -3.44 8.55 -12.78
C LEU A 559 -3.95 8.82 -11.36
N ARG A 560 -4.60 7.84 -10.75
CA ARG A 560 -5.31 7.95 -9.46
C ARG A 560 -4.62 7.16 -8.36
N MET A 561 -4.09 5.99 -8.68
CA MET A 561 -3.50 5.04 -7.72
C MET A 561 -2.48 4.13 -8.43
N PRO A 562 -1.57 3.43 -7.72
CA PRO A 562 -0.54 2.64 -8.37
C PRO A 562 -1.05 1.55 -9.31
N SER A 563 -2.20 0.92 -9.00
CA SER A 563 -2.83 -0.08 -9.87
C SER A 563 -3.34 0.48 -11.20
N ASP A 564 -3.24 1.79 -11.41
CA ASP A 564 -3.51 2.41 -12.71
C ASP A 564 -2.40 2.17 -13.73
N VAL A 565 -1.19 1.74 -13.33
CA VAL A 565 -0.12 1.40 -14.27
C VAL A 565 0.41 0.00 -13.96
N GLU A 566 0.14 -0.93 -14.87
CA GLU A 566 0.65 -2.29 -14.82
C GLU A 566 1.61 -2.52 -16.00
N THR A 567 2.55 -3.44 -15.85
CA THR A 567 3.36 -3.87 -17.00
C THR A 567 2.47 -4.47 -18.09
N GLY A 568 2.71 -4.08 -19.34
CA GLY A 568 2.03 -4.62 -20.51
C GLY A 568 2.54 -6.02 -20.87
N ALA A 569 2.00 -6.59 -21.94
CA ALA A 569 2.55 -7.82 -22.51
C ALA A 569 3.98 -7.56 -23.00
N ASP A 570 4.95 -8.22 -22.38
CA ASP A 570 6.32 -8.27 -22.90
C ASP A 570 6.28 -8.93 -24.29
N MET A 571 6.78 -8.22 -25.30
CA MET A 571 6.88 -8.69 -26.68
C MET A 571 8.33 -8.70 -27.19
N LEU A 572 9.30 -8.28 -26.36
CA LEU A 572 10.70 -8.25 -26.78
C LEU A 572 11.27 -9.67 -26.71
N ALA A 573 12.03 -10.02 -27.74
CA ALA A 573 12.76 -11.28 -27.74
C ALA A 573 14.15 -11.06 -27.13
N PRO A 574 14.71 -12.06 -26.42
CA PRO A 574 16.00 -11.92 -25.75
C PRO A 574 17.13 -11.65 -26.75
N PHE A 575 17.95 -10.64 -26.44
CA PHE A 575 19.17 -10.30 -27.18
C PHE A 575 20.37 -10.05 -26.27
N ILE A 576 21.58 -10.28 -26.82
CA ILE A 576 22.84 -10.12 -26.06
C ILE A 576 23.20 -8.64 -25.98
N LEU A 577 23.27 -8.11 -24.77
CA LEU A 577 23.76 -6.76 -24.46
C LEU A 577 25.29 -6.67 -24.52
N THR A 578 25.96 -7.61 -23.86
CA THR A 578 27.42 -7.58 -23.70
C THR A 578 28.00 -8.95 -23.39
N HIS A 579 29.32 -9.05 -23.41
CA HIS A 579 30.05 -10.27 -23.06
C HIS A 579 31.31 -9.99 -22.23
N THR A 580 31.76 -10.97 -21.47
CA THR A 580 33.06 -10.96 -20.76
C THR A 580 33.75 -12.32 -20.91
N CYS A 581 35.08 -12.34 -21.03
CA CYS A 581 35.83 -13.56 -21.28
C CYS A 581 36.83 -13.86 -20.15
N TYR A 582 37.05 -15.13 -19.83
CA TYR A 582 38.04 -15.55 -18.83
C TYR A 582 38.77 -16.83 -19.26
N GLN A 583 40.07 -16.92 -19.00
CA GLN A 583 40.83 -18.16 -19.19
C GLN A 583 41.33 -18.70 -17.85
N VAL A 584 41.13 -20.00 -17.62
CA VAL A 584 41.68 -20.72 -16.47
C VAL A 584 42.29 -22.02 -16.94
N ASN A 585 43.62 -22.11 -16.87
CA ASN A 585 44.39 -23.21 -17.46
C ASN A 585 44.07 -23.38 -18.96
N ASP A 586 43.61 -24.56 -19.36
CA ASP A 586 43.27 -24.91 -20.75
C ASP A 586 41.78 -24.70 -21.10
N SER A 587 40.97 -24.20 -20.15
CA SER A 587 39.54 -23.92 -20.33
C SER A 587 39.30 -22.41 -20.50
N TYR A 588 38.38 -22.07 -21.41
CA TYR A 588 37.99 -20.69 -21.70
C TYR A 588 36.51 -20.50 -21.36
N TYR A 589 36.16 -19.42 -20.70
CA TYR A 589 34.79 -19.11 -20.27
C TYR A 589 34.35 -17.81 -20.92
N VAL A 590 33.15 -17.78 -21.48
CA VAL A 590 32.51 -16.57 -22.00
C VAL A 590 31.19 -16.38 -21.29
N TYR A 591 31.00 -15.24 -20.63
CA TYR A 591 29.69 -14.85 -20.10
C TYR A 591 28.99 -13.95 -21.11
N LEU A 592 27.75 -14.28 -21.42
CA LEU A 592 26.85 -13.48 -22.24
C LEU A 592 25.77 -12.91 -21.32
N TYR A 593 25.51 -11.62 -21.44
CA TYR A 593 24.48 -10.92 -20.68
C TYR A 593 23.37 -10.51 -21.65
N PHE A 594 22.16 -10.93 -21.34
CA PHE A 594 20.96 -10.63 -22.11
C PHE A 594 20.25 -9.41 -21.53
N ASN A 595 19.36 -8.81 -22.32
CA ASN A 595 18.48 -7.73 -21.84
C ASN A 595 17.44 -8.23 -20.82
N GLU A 596 17.21 -9.54 -20.77
CA GLU A 596 16.15 -10.17 -19.99
C GLU A 596 16.50 -11.63 -19.67
N ALA A 597 15.66 -12.28 -18.85
CA ALA A 597 15.84 -13.68 -18.45
C ALA A 597 15.54 -14.63 -19.61
N VAL A 598 16.47 -15.56 -19.87
CA VAL A 598 16.32 -16.56 -20.95
C VAL A 598 15.77 -17.87 -20.40
N ASP A 599 14.87 -18.54 -21.13
CA ASP A 599 14.37 -19.87 -20.75
C ASP A 599 15.54 -20.88 -20.67
N PRO A 600 15.85 -21.40 -19.47
CA PRO A 600 16.98 -22.32 -19.28
C PRO A 600 16.78 -23.67 -19.99
N THR A 601 15.56 -24.05 -20.35
CA THR A 601 15.29 -25.31 -21.06
C THR A 601 15.81 -25.30 -22.50
N LEU A 602 16.01 -24.12 -23.08
CA LEU A 602 16.53 -23.91 -24.43
C LEU A 602 18.07 -23.76 -24.47
N LEU A 603 18.73 -23.75 -23.31
CA LEU A 603 20.18 -23.63 -23.17
C LEU A 603 20.91 -24.97 -23.34
N ASN A 604 20.77 -25.56 -24.52
CA ASN A 604 21.43 -26.80 -24.90
C ASN A 604 22.39 -26.58 -26.07
N MET A 605 23.38 -27.46 -26.23
CA MET A 605 24.44 -27.30 -27.25
C MET A 605 23.91 -27.35 -28.69
N ASP A 606 22.76 -28.00 -28.96
CA ASP A 606 22.20 -28.08 -30.31
C ASP A 606 21.67 -26.73 -30.79
N ASN A 607 21.34 -25.83 -29.85
CA ASN A 607 20.87 -24.48 -30.09
C ASN A 607 22.00 -23.46 -30.29
N PHE A 608 23.28 -23.83 -30.16
CA PHE A 608 24.40 -22.90 -30.23
C PHE A 608 25.44 -23.36 -31.26
N LEU A 609 25.86 -22.42 -32.12
CA LEU A 609 27.00 -22.60 -33.01
C LEU A 609 28.04 -21.53 -32.72
N ILE A 610 29.27 -21.96 -32.38
CA ILE A 610 30.40 -21.06 -32.19
C ILE A 610 31.47 -21.32 -33.26
N THR A 611 32.12 -20.26 -33.72
CA THR A 611 33.29 -20.37 -34.61
C THR A 611 34.58 -20.28 -33.81
N ASN A 612 35.66 -20.90 -34.30
CA ASN A 612 37.01 -20.83 -33.72
C ASN A 612 37.17 -21.40 -32.30
N ALA A 613 36.16 -22.11 -31.78
CA ALA A 613 36.20 -22.86 -30.53
C ALA A 613 35.21 -24.04 -30.59
N SER A 614 35.26 -24.92 -29.59
CA SER A 614 34.25 -25.95 -29.32
C SER A 614 33.54 -25.65 -28.01
N ILE A 615 32.21 -25.71 -27.97
CA ILE A 615 31.43 -25.58 -26.72
C ILE A 615 31.51 -26.89 -25.96
N GLU A 616 31.99 -26.83 -24.71
CA GLU A 616 32.00 -27.96 -23.77
C GLU A 616 30.72 -27.99 -22.94
N SER A 617 30.24 -26.83 -22.49
CA SER A 617 28.97 -26.70 -21.76
C SER A 617 28.38 -25.30 -21.87
N ILE A 618 27.06 -25.22 -21.67
CA ILE A 618 26.27 -24.00 -21.57
C ILE A 618 25.53 -24.08 -20.25
N THR A 619 25.64 -23.05 -19.43
CA THR A 619 25.06 -23.04 -18.09
C THR A 619 24.42 -21.69 -17.83
N PRO A 620 23.12 -21.62 -17.50
CA PRO A 620 22.54 -20.39 -16.98
C PRO A 620 23.21 -20.04 -15.65
N ASP A 621 23.34 -18.75 -15.38
CA ASP A 621 23.66 -18.29 -14.04
C ASP A 621 22.40 -18.47 -13.17
N ILE A 622 22.64 -18.95 -11.97
CA ILE A 622 21.65 -19.39 -10.98
C ILE A 622 21.19 -18.23 -10.09
N PHE A 623 21.95 -17.12 -10.08
CA PHE A 623 21.62 -15.90 -9.35
C PHE A 623 21.22 -14.76 -10.28
N ASP A 624 21.63 -14.82 -11.54
CA ASP A 624 21.30 -13.85 -12.59
C ASP A 624 20.72 -14.55 -13.82
N PRO A 625 19.39 -14.66 -13.97
CA PRO A 625 18.77 -15.39 -15.08
C PRO A 625 19.00 -14.72 -16.45
N THR A 626 19.55 -13.50 -16.48
CA THR A 626 19.93 -12.80 -17.73
C THR A 626 21.33 -13.19 -18.21
N LYS A 627 22.08 -13.95 -17.40
CA LYS A 627 23.48 -14.29 -17.68
C LYS A 627 23.64 -15.76 -18.00
N ILE A 628 24.38 -16.05 -19.07
CA ILE A 628 24.70 -17.41 -19.51
C ILE A 628 26.20 -17.58 -19.65
N THR A 629 26.72 -18.72 -19.18
CA THR A 629 28.13 -19.09 -19.29
C THR A 629 28.33 -20.14 -20.37
N LEU A 630 29.16 -19.81 -21.36
CA LEU A 630 29.73 -20.77 -22.31
C LEU A 630 31.10 -21.21 -21.82
N THR A 631 31.29 -22.52 -21.62
CA THR A 631 32.61 -23.12 -21.39
C THR A 631 33.13 -23.67 -22.72
N LEU A 632 34.32 -23.24 -23.12
CA LEU A 632 34.89 -23.48 -24.42
C LEU A 632 36.24 -24.21 -24.33
N THR A 633 36.51 -25.04 -25.34
CA THR A 633 37.75 -25.79 -25.55
C THR A 633 38.25 -25.63 -26.99
N ASP A 634 39.46 -26.10 -27.29
CA ASP A 634 40.06 -26.09 -28.64
C ASP A 634 40.06 -24.71 -29.32
N LEU A 635 40.30 -23.64 -28.56
CA LEU A 635 40.31 -22.27 -29.07
C LEU A 635 41.39 -22.08 -30.16
N VAL A 636 40.95 -21.66 -31.34
CA VAL A 636 41.78 -21.39 -32.53
C VAL A 636 42.08 -19.89 -32.67
N ASP A 637 41.14 -19.02 -32.29
CA ASP A 637 41.23 -17.56 -32.35
C ASP A 637 40.41 -16.95 -31.20
N ALA A 638 40.88 -15.83 -30.63
CA ALA A 638 40.20 -15.12 -29.54
C ALA A 638 39.00 -14.29 -30.02
N THR A 639 38.82 -14.14 -31.34
CA THR A 639 37.60 -13.59 -31.93
C THR A 639 36.68 -14.71 -32.42
N MET A 640 35.47 -14.77 -31.89
CA MET A 640 34.49 -15.84 -32.14
C MET A 640 33.14 -15.24 -32.55
N GLY A 641 32.47 -15.83 -33.53
CA GLY A 641 31.05 -15.60 -33.77
C GLY A 641 30.22 -16.66 -33.05
N VAL A 642 29.15 -16.25 -32.38
CA VAL A 642 28.13 -17.16 -31.85
C VAL A 642 26.81 -16.93 -32.60
N ILE A 643 26.18 -18.03 -32.99
CA ILE A 643 24.80 -18.05 -33.48
C ILE A 643 23.98 -18.88 -32.50
N ILE A 644 22.88 -18.31 -32.01
CA ILE A 644 21.93 -18.97 -31.13
C ILE A 644 20.63 -19.18 -31.91
N PHE A 645 20.18 -20.43 -31.95
CA PHE A 645 18.94 -20.87 -32.58
C PHE A 645 17.88 -21.09 -31.49
N GLU A 646 16.63 -20.70 -31.76
CA GLU A 646 15.49 -21.00 -30.89
C GLU A 646 15.73 -20.59 -29.43
N ILE A 647 15.89 -19.28 -29.20
CA ILE A 647 16.02 -18.67 -27.87
C ILE A 647 14.72 -17.92 -27.53
N GLU A 648 14.23 -18.13 -26.32
CA GLU A 648 13.00 -17.57 -25.76
C GLU A 648 13.29 -16.98 -24.39
N ASP A 649 12.54 -15.95 -24.02
CA ASP A 649 12.47 -15.48 -22.65
C ASP A 649 11.54 -16.39 -21.81
N LEU A 650 11.31 -16.04 -20.55
CA LEU A 650 10.38 -16.78 -19.69
C LEU A 650 8.90 -16.61 -20.08
N ASN A 651 8.59 -15.66 -20.97
CA ASN A 651 7.26 -15.29 -21.41
C ASN A 651 6.90 -15.90 -22.79
N GLY A 652 7.84 -16.59 -23.43
CA GLY A 652 7.69 -17.28 -24.72
C GLY A 652 7.96 -16.40 -25.95
N ASN A 653 8.58 -15.24 -25.79
CA ASN A 653 8.93 -14.35 -26.90
C ASN A 653 10.13 -14.88 -27.68
N THR A 654 9.94 -15.12 -28.98
CA THR A 654 10.94 -15.71 -29.88
C THR A 654 11.49 -14.68 -30.87
N GLY A 655 12.82 -14.58 -30.97
CA GLY A 655 13.51 -13.77 -31.97
C GLY A 655 13.94 -14.58 -33.21
N THR A 656 14.39 -13.91 -34.28
CA THR A 656 15.18 -14.57 -35.34
C THR A 656 16.53 -15.04 -34.77
N ASN A 657 17.16 -16.06 -35.37
CA ASN A 657 18.49 -16.55 -34.96
C ASN A 657 19.44 -15.42 -34.55
N LEU A 658 19.84 -15.42 -33.28
CA LEU A 658 20.68 -14.38 -32.72
C LEU A 658 22.10 -14.58 -33.21
N THR A 659 22.70 -13.54 -33.79
CA THR A 659 24.10 -13.57 -34.23
C THR A 659 24.88 -12.51 -33.47
N TYR A 660 25.96 -12.91 -32.80
CA TYR A 660 26.76 -12.02 -31.97
C TYR A 660 28.26 -12.28 -32.13
N SER A 661 29.06 -11.22 -32.05
CA SER A 661 30.52 -11.30 -32.14
C SER A 661 31.13 -11.16 -30.76
N ILE A 662 31.91 -12.16 -30.38
CA ILE A 662 32.67 -12.22 -29.13
C ILE A 662 34.12 -11.87 -29.46
N ASP A 663 34.67 -10.87 -28.78
CA ASP A 663 36.06 -10.44 -28.91
C ASP A 663 36.77 -10.57 -27.55
N CYS A 664 37.59 -11.60 -27.41
CA CYS A 664 38.37 -11.85 -26.21
C CYS A 664 39.87 -11.52 -26.41
N ASN A 665 40.24 -10.75 -27.44
CA ASN A 665 41.65 -10.48 -27.79
C ASN A 665 42.45 -9.83 -26.65
N ASP A 666 41.79 -8.99 -25.86
CA ASP A 666 42.39 -8.35 -24.69
C ASP A 666 42.34 -9.22 -23.43
N GLU A 667 41.64 -10.36 -23.39
CA GLU A 667 41.42 -11.15 -22.15
C GLU A 667 42.11 -12.54 -22.17
N PHE A 668 42.29 -13.13 -23.36
CA PHE A 668 43.02 -14.40 -23.54
C PHE A 668 44.53 -14.20 -23.80
N SER A 669 45.00 -12.96 -23.68
CA SER A 669 46.41 -12.57 -23.74
C SER A 669 47.03 -12.58 -22.34
N LEU A 670 48.17 -13.26 -22.19
CA LEU A 670 48.97 -13.39 -20.96
C LEU A 670 49.50 -12.07 -20.35
N ASN A 671 49.02 -10.89 -20.78
CA ASN A 671 49.51 -9.58 -20.34
C ASN A 671 48.45 -8.49 -20.11
N ALA A 672 47.15 -8.78 -20.19
CA ALA A 672 46.13 -7.80 -19.85
C ALA A 672 45.65 -7.98 -18.41
N LEU A 673 46.49 -7.52 -17.48
CA LEU A 673 45.98 -7.10 -16.18
C LEU A 673 45.26 -5.77 -16.41
N HIS A 674 43.95 -5.83 -16.66
CA HIS A 674 43.10 -4.68 -16.35
C HIS A 674 43.15 -4.48 -14.83
N GLU A 675 43.91 -3.47 -14.41
CA GLU A 675 43.80 -2.88 -13.09
C GLU A 675 42.39 -2.28 -12.94
N ASN A 676 41.46 -3.06 -12.39
CA ASN A 676 40.33 -2.53 -11.63
C ASN A 676 39.78 -3.58 -10.63
N GLN A 677 40.14 -3.34 -9.37
CA GLN A 677 39.34 -3.52 -8.14
C GLN A 677 38.82 -4.89 -7.67
N ASN A 678 39.03 -6.04 -8.31
CA ASN A 678 38.65 -7.35 -7.72
C ASN A 678 39.86 -8.21 -7.33
N LYS A 679 40.01 -8.50 -6.02
CA LYS A 679 41.23 -9.01 -5.38
C LYS A 679 41.49 -10.53 -5.52
N PHE A 680 40.63 -11.28 -6.20
CA PHE A 680 40.86 -12.68 -6.58
C PHE A 680 39.83 -13.17 -7.62
N LYS A 681 40.04 -14.37 -8.15
CA LYS A 681 39.22 -15.00 -9.20
C LYS A 681 38.88 -16.46 -8.79
N LEU A 682 37.61 -16.89 -8.87
CA LEU A 682 37.11 -18.22 -8.44
C LEU A 682 36.49 -18.99 -9.62
N PHE A 683 37.00 -20.19 -9.94
CA PHE A 683 36.51 -20.97 -11.10
C PHE A 683 36.68 -22.50 -10.95
N PRO A 684 35.73 -23.34 -11.42
CA PRO A 684 34.37 -22.97 -11.84
C PRO A 684 33.49 -22.67 -10.61
N ASN A 685 32.38 -21.96 -10.82
CA ASN A 685 31.32 -21.80 -9.82
C ASN A 685 29.98 -21.73 -10.55
N PRO A 686 29.06 -22.71 -10.40
CA PRO A 686 29.11 -23.86 -9.48
C PRO A 686 30.27 -24.84 -9.76
N ASN A 687 30.67 -25.64 -8.76
CA ASN A 687 31.71 -26.67 -8.89
C ASN A 687 31.31 -28.00 -8.24
N ASN A 688 32.02 -29.09 -8.54
CA ASN A 688 31.78 -30.43 -7.97
C ASN A 688 32.69 -30.72 -6.77
N GLY A 689 33.03 -29.68 -6.01
CA GLY A 689 33.95 -29.74 -4.89
C GLY A 689 35.42 -29.60 -5.27
N ALA A 690 35.73 -29.30 -6.53
CA ALA A 690 37.06 -28.93 -6.99
C ALA A 690 36.97 -27.59 -7.73
N PHE A 691 37.65 -26.57 -7.20
CA PHE A 691 37.65 -25.22 -7.75
C PHE A 691 39.04 -24.58 -7.61
N THR A 692 39.27 -23.50 -8.33
CA THR A 692 40.54 -22.79 -8.40
C THR A 692 40.33 -21.37 -7.90
N ILE A 693 41.24 -20.91 -7.04
CA ILE A 693 41.35 -19.51 -6.64
C ILE A 693 42.64 -18.95 -7.22
N GLU A 694 42.53 -17.93 -8.05
CA GLU A 694 43.66 -17.07 -8.39
C GLU A 694 43.74 -15.93 -7.38
N ALA A 695 44.78 -15.95 -6.56
CA ALA A 695 44.98 -15.03 -5.46
C ALA A 695 46.01 -13.94 -5.84
N TYR A 696 45.67 -12.66 -5.68
CA TYR A 696 46.51 -11.56 -6.16
C TYR A 696 47.46 -10.96 -5.10
N GLU A 697 47.15 -11.10 -3.80
CA GLU A 697 48.01 -10.61 -2.72
C GLU A 697 49.08 -11.64 -2.29
N ASN A 698 50.16 -11.20 -1.63
CA ASN A 698 51.21 -12.10 -1.16
C ASN A 698 50.72 -13.08 -0.07
N LEU A 699 49.61 -12.76 0.59
CA LEU A 699 48.98 -13.60 1.61
C LEU A 699 47.46 -13.33 1.60
N ASN A 700 46.66 -14.36 1.34
CA ASN A 700 45.20 -14.28 1.22
C ASN A 700 44.58 -15.29 2.20
N TYR A 701 43.78 -14.82 3.15
CA TYR A 701 43.03 -15.64 4.09
C TYR A 701 41.70 -16.03 3.48
N VAL A 702 41.60 -17.24 2.96
CA VAL A 702 40.37 -17.76 2.37
C VAL A 702 39.57 -18.45 3.46
N SER A 703 38.31 -18.06 3.62
CA SER A 703 37.34 -18.72 4.51
C SER A 703 36.10 -19.09 3.70
N ILE A 704 35.52 -20.26 3.97
CA ILE A 704 34.23 -20.68 3.41
C ILE A 704 33.26 -20.82 4.58
N TYR A 705 32.06 -20.29 4.40
CA TYR A 705 30.97 -20.26 5.36
C TYR A 705 29.78 -21.02 4.80
N ASN A 706 29.02 -21.73 5.63
CA ASN A 706 27.73 -22.26 5.21
C ASN A 706 26.63 -21.17 5.29
N LEU A 707 25.42 -21.50 4.85
CA LEU A 707 24.26 -20.59 4.88
C LEU A 707 23.87 -20.08 6.28
N LYS A 708 24.35 -20.73 7.35
CA LYS A 708 24.14 -20.29 8.75
C LYS A 708 25.25 -19.34 9.23
N GLY A 709 26.10 -18.86 8.33
CA GLY A 709 27.25 -18.00 8.66
C GLY A 709 28.37 -18.71 9.42
N MET A 710 28.36 -20.04 9.52
CA MET A 710 29.43 -20.78 10.20
C MET A 710 30.59 -21.04 9.25
N LYS A 711 31.81 -20.69 9.67
CA LYS A 711 33.05 -20.94 8.94
C LYS A 711 33.36 -22.44 8.91
N VAL A 712 33.24 -23.07 7.74
CA VAL A 712 33.41 -24.52 7.51
C VAL A 712 34.77 -24.89 6.92
N PHE A 713 35.47 -23.95 6.30
CA PHE A 713 36.82 -24.18 5.77
C PHE A 713 37.65 -22.90 5.83
N THR A 714 38.96 -23.05 6.06
CA THR A 714 39.92 -21.95 6.02
C THR A 714 41.26 -22.39 5.46
N THR A 715 41.86 -21.55 4.63
CA THR A 715 43.24 -21.73 4.19
C THR A 715 43.92 -20.38 3.99
N THR A 716 45.25 -20.40 3.89
CA THR A 716 46.04 -19.24 3.51
C THR A 716 46.72 -19.51 2.18
N LEU A 717 46.47 -18.65 1.20
CA LEU A 717 47.05 -18.75 -0.14
C LEU A 717 48.09 -17.66 -0.36
N LEU A 718 49.24 -18.05 -0.91
CA LEU A 718 50.21 -17.09 -1.44
C LEU A 718 49.72 -16.55 -2.80
N LYS A 719 50.35 -15.50 -3.31
CA LYS A 719 50.05 -15.00 -4.66
C LYS A 719 50.21 -16.11 -5.71
N GLY A 720 49.19 -16.32 -6.55
CA GLY A 720 49.18 -17.31 -7.62
C GLY A 720 47.88 -18.10 -7.72
N ILE A 721 47.86 -19.10 -8.60
CA ILE A 721 46.72 -19.97 -8.87
C ILE A 721 46.78 -21.20 -7.96
N HIS A 722 45.69 -21.48 -7.23
CA HIS A 722 45.60 -22.59 -6.29
C HIS A 722 44.34 -23.41 -6.52
N SER A 723 44.50 -24.72 -6.71
CA SER A 723 43.37 -25.65 -6.72
C SER A 723 42.99 -26.04 -5.30
N ILE A 724 41.72 -25.92 -4.97
CA ILE A 724 41.12 -26.29 -3.69
C ILE A 724 40.12 -27.41 -3.93
N THR A 725 40.09 -28.35 -2.99
CA THR A 725 39.12 -29.43 -2.95
C THR A 725 38.31 -29.34 -1.66
N PHE A 726 37.00 -29.22 -1.79
CA PHE A 726 36.04 -29.19 -0.68
C PHE A 726 34.80 -30.01 -1.11
N ASN A 727 34.67 -31.23 -0.59
CA ASN A 727 33.74 -32.24 -1.12
C ASN A 727 32.38 -32.30 -0.40
N GLU A 728 31.98 -31.24 0.30
CA GLU A 728 30.67 -31.19 0.95
C GLU A 728 29.68 -30.46 0.05
N PRO A 729 28.71 -31.16 -0.56
CA PRO A 729 27.72 -30.52 -1.43
C PRO A 729 26.84 -29.58 -0.62
N GLY A 730 26.48 -28.45 -1.23
CA GLY A 730 25.70 -27.41 -0.59
C GLY A 730 26.04 -26.01 -1.07
N PHE A 731 25.35 -25.05 -0.46
CA PHE A 731 25.55 -23.62 -0.69
C PHE A 731 26.44 -23.04 0.40
N TYR A 732 27.41 -22.25 -0.02
CA TYR A 732 28.41 -21.66 0.83
C TYR A 732 28.68 -20.21 0.42
N TYR A 733 29.33 -19.46 1.29
CA TYR A 733 29.94 -18.18 0.97
C TYR A 733 31.44 -18.25 1.17
N LEU A 734 32.22 -17.80 0.20
CA LEU A 734 33.67 -17.72 0.28
C LEU A 734 34.09 -16.27 0.51
N THR A 735 34.97 -16.04 1.49
CA THR A 735 35.60 -14.74 1.71
C THR A 735 37.10 -14.83 1.55
N ILE A 736 37.71 -13.77 1.02
CA ILE A 736 39.17 -13.59 1.07
C ILE A 736 39.50 -12.34 1.88
N ASN A 737 40.38 -12.51 2.88
CA ASN A 737 40.79 -11.47 3.82
C ASN A 737 39.60 -10.78 4.54
N GLU A 738 38.47 -11.48 4.65
CA GLU A 738 37.24 -11.03 5.32
C GLU A 738 36.57 -9.79 4.69
N TYR A 739 36.86 -9.48 3.42
CA TYR A 739 36.32 -8.27 2.77
C TYR A 739 35.02 -8.47 1.99
N GLU A 740 34.74 -9.67 1.46
CA GLU A 740 33.61 -9.90 0.55
C GLU A 740 33.10 -11.34 0.64
N TYR A 741 31.77 -11.54 0.58
CA TYR A 741 31.12 -12.86 0.61
C TYR A 741 30.70 -13.27 -0.80
N ILE A 742 31.40 -14.23 -1.39
CA ILE A 742 31.09 -14.76 -2.72
C ILE A 742 30.27 -16.04 -2.59
N PRO A 743 29.03 -16.09 -3.10
CA PRO A 743 28.24 -17.32 -3.09
C PRO A 743 28.96 -18.40 -3.90
N MET A 744 29.03 -19.60 -3.35
CA MET A 744 29.69 -20.76 -3.93
C MET A 744 28.77 -21.97 -3.78
N ILE A 745 28.54 -22.66 -4.90
CA ILE A 745 27.78 -23.91 -4.90
C ILE A 745 28.69 -25.08 -5.19
N ILE A 746 28.51 -26.11 -4.38
CA ILE A 746 29.19 -27.39 -4.51
C ILE A 746 28.12 -28.45 -4.79
N GLN A 747 28.15 -29.01 -6.00
CA GLN A 747 27.19 -30.02 -6.47
C GLN A 747 27.50 -31.42 -5.94
#